data_AF-A0A922W3H5-F1
#
_entry.id   AF-A0A922W3H5-F1
#
_cell.length_a   1.000
_cell.length_b   1.000
_cell.length_c   1.000
_cell.angle_alpha   90.00
_cell.angle_beta   90.00
_cell.angle_gamma   90.00
#
_symmetry.space_group_name_H-M   'P 1'
#
loop_
_entity.id
_entity.type
_entity.pdbx_description
1 polymer ?
#
loop_
_entity_poly.entity_id
_entity_poly.type
_entity_poly.pdbx_seq_one_letter_code
_entity_poly.pdbx_strand_id
1 'polypeptide(L)'
;MSIDRPVGDFMQRDLLECAPATPIGEAAARMRDARCGSILIVENGMPLGIWTESDALSGVWQTPGDLERPISLFMKAPVRTIPERTSLGEASRRFRQERVRHLLVTGADGRHIGMISQTDVVRHQGVAFFLHARQVASAVHAPPLCIADDTSFARLRELMVERHQDALVVTRGSALGIITPSDVIGALGARRVGVLAGDIASFPLQTIRCDATLFQARDLFAQNRIRHLGVVDEADALIGLLSFRDILDNVEHEYVHDLLAQLEQQTQKLKVTQQEFARQASLTDAILNALPISVFVKDEAGRMIVANETMAQRLGRPLGEVLGRAAAELFPAELAARINADDARVRSGKETLVREEQLDDGRILLSEKCLVEVDGQPLLIGAAMDVTDWKRADALMVSSHHVLELIAAGDELPVVLDTLCRQIESHLPGALCSVLLLDAEGRHLLHGAAPHLPLAYSRVLDGIAIGEAVGSCGTAAHRGEQVIVDDIAASPLWSGFRALAETHGLRACWSTPFLSSARKVLGTFAIYYRQPRHPVPRELSVIGHAARLASIAVERWQQISELRRLATTDQLTGLRNRAYFMDSAEAELRRSERFGHPAAVLMADLDHFKRINDQHGHAAGDEALRLFARILGETTRTVDLVGRIGGEEFTILLPETGRDAALQVAERLRAAVEAASFEFAGATIRFTVSLGVSVCQGGDTLDRLLARADDALYVAKHGGRNRVEFN
;
A
#
# COMPACT_ATOMS: atom_id res chain seq x y z
N MET A 1 -29.08 31.78 36.80
CA MET A 1 -28.38 32.76 37.65
C MET A 1 -29.36 33.31 38.66
N SER A 2 -29.30 32.81 39.90
CA SER A 2 -30.05 33.38 41.03
C SER A 2 -29.12 34.39 41.69
N ILE A 3 -29.53 35.66 41.78
CA ILE A 3 -28.72 36.72 42.41
C ILE A 3 -28.64 36.38 43.90
N ASP A 4 -27.44 36.05 44.40
CA ASP A 4 -27.19 35.78 45.80
C ASP A 4 -27.33 37.09 46.59
N ARG A 5 -28.45 37.24 47.31
CA ARG A 5 -28.83 38.49 48.00
C ARG A 5 -28.19 38.56 49.39
N PRO A 6 -27.92 39.77 49.91
CA PRO A 6 -27.26 39.94 51.20
C PRO A 6 -28.18 39.59 52.39
N VAL A 7 -27.59 39.09 53.49
CA VAL A 7 -28.33 38.71 54.72
C VAL A 7 -29.10 39.88 55.32
N GLY A 8 -28.63 41.12 55.16
CA GLY A 8 -29.29 42.34 55.66
C GLY A 8 -30.69 42.58 55.09
N ASP A 9 -31.01 42.02 53.93
CA ASP A 9 -32.34 42.11 53.31
C ASP A 9 -33.39 41.23 54.03
N PHE A 10 -32.95 40.19 54.75
CA PHE A 10 -33.82 39.13 55.27
C PHE A 10 -33.73 38.92 56.78
N MET A 11 -32.88 39.70 57.46
CA MET A 11 -32.72 39.62 58.90
C MET A 11 -33.97 40.10 59.67
N GLN A 12 -34.22 39.51 60.83
CA GLN A 12 -35.18 39.98 61.80
C GLN A 12 -34.61 41.19 62.55
N ARG A 13 -35.36 42.30 62.57
CA ARG A 13 -34.92 43.56 63.18
C ARG A 13 -35.43 43.75 64.61
N ASP A 14 -36.56 43.15 64.94
CA ASP A 14 -37.14 43.19 66.29
C ASP A 14 -36.59 42.02 67.12
N LEU A 15 -35.49 42.26 67.84
CA LEU A 15 -34.84 41.25 68.67
C LEU A 15 -35.50 41.20 70.05
N LEU A 16 -35.84 39.99 70.51
CA LEU A 16 -36.27 39.79 71.89
C LEU A 16 -35.05 39.84 72.81
N GLU A 17 -35.04 40.78 73.77
CA GLU A 17 -33.90 41.01 74.67
C GLU A 17 -34.26 40.85 76.15
N CYS A 18 -33.35 40.30 76.96
CA CYS A 18 -33.52 40.21 78.41
C CYS A 18 -32.22 40.53 79.17
N ALA A 19 -32.36 40.87 80.45
CA ALA A 19 -31.23 41.09 81.33
C ALA A 19 -30.61 39.73 81.75
N PRO A 20 -29.30 39.66 82.06
CA PRO A 20 -28.65 38.40 82.43
C PRO A 20 -29.22 37.74 83.69
N ALA A 21 -29.85 38.53 84.58
CA ALA A 21 -30.50 38.04 85.79
C ALA A 21 -31.94 37.53 85.58
N THR A 22 -32.52 37.67 84.38
CA THR A 22 -33.90 37.23 84.10
C THR A 22 -34.06 35.73 84.37
N PRO A 23 -35.05 35.30 85.17
CA PRO A 23 -35.36 33.89 85.39
C PRO A 23 -35.60 33.13 84.09
N ILE A 24 -35.10 31.89 83.98
CA ILE A 24 -35.25 31.08 82.76
C ILE A 24 -36.73 30.80 82.42
N GLY A 25 -37.59 30.64 83.42
CA GLY A 25 -39.03 30.46 83.21
C GLY A 25 -39.70 31.72 82.64
N GLU A 26 -39.27 32.90 83.06
CA GLU A 26 -39.71 34.18 82.50
C GLU A 26 -39.20 34.36 81.07
N ALA A 27 -37.91 34.08 80.83
CA ALA A 27 -37.34 34.15 79.49
C ALA A 27 -38.03 33.19 78.51
N ALA A 28 -38.35 31.96 78.95
CA ALA A 28 -39.10 30.99 78.16
C ALA A 28 -40.54 31.46 77.86
N ALA A 29 -41.22 32.08 78.83
CA ALA A 29 -42.54 32.68 78.62
C ALA A 29 -42.46 33.81 77.59
N ARG A 30 -41.45 34.68 77.69
CA ARG A 30 -41.22 35.78 76.73
C ARG A 30 -40.92 35.25 75.32
N MET A 31 -40.10 34.21 75.19
CA MET A 31 -39.84 33.57 73.89
C MET A 31 -41.10 32.96 73.28
N ARG A 32 -41.92 32.27 74.08
CA ARG A 32 -43.20 31.70 73.66
C ARG A 32 -44.16 32.79 73.19
N ASP A 33 -44.32 33.85 73.98
CA ASP A 33 -45.29 34.92 73.72
C ASP A 33 -44.87 35.76 72.50
N ALA A 34 -43.56 36.00 72.31
CA ALA A 34 -42.99 36.64 71.13
C ALA A 34 -42.87 35.70 69.91
N ARG A 35 -43.12 34.39 70.10
CA ARG A 35 -43.00 33.34 69.07
C ARG A 35 -41.63 33.33 68.38
N CYS A 36 -40.56 33.54 69.14
CA CYS A 36 -39.20 33.59 68.63
C CYS A 36 -38.36 32.39 69.11
N GLY A 37 -37.48 31.89 68.24
CA GLY A 37 -36.65 30.71 68.53
C GLY A 37 -35.38 31.00 69.34
N SER A 38 -35.16 32.26 69.70
CA SER A 38 -34.05 32.70 70.54
C SER A 38 -34.38 33.99 71.28
N ILE A 39 -33.65 34.24 72.37
CA ILE A 39 -33.64 35.50 73.10
C ILE A 39 -32.19 35.96 73.28
N LEU A 40 -31.95 37.25 73.07
CA LEU A 40 -30.64 37.87 73.25
C LEU A 40 -30.50 38.34 74.69
N ILE A 41 -29.39 38.00 75.33
CA ILE A 41 -29.08 38.45 76.69
C ILE A 41 -28.20 39.69 76.54
N VAL A 42 -28.70 40.83 77.03
CA VAL A 42 -28.07 42.14 76.85
C VAL A 42 -27.78 42.75 78.23
N GLU A 43 -26.57 43.27 78.38
CA GLU A 43 -26.14 44.03 79.57
C GLU A 43 -25.50 45.33 79.09
N ASN A 44 -25.94 46.47 79.63
CA ASN A 44 -25.45 47.81 79.25
C ASN A 44 -25.49 48.09 77.73
N GLY A 45 -26.49 47.55 77.01
CA GLY A 45 -26.66 47.72 75.56
C GLY A 45 -25.73 46.85 74.70
N MET A 46 -24.95 45.96 75.30
CA MET A 46 -24.07 45.01 74.59
C MET A 46 -24.63 43.59 74.70
N PRO A 47 -24.67 42.81 73.59
CA PRO A 47 -25.08 41.41 73.64
C PRO A 47 -24.02 40.57 74.33
N LEU A 48 -24.40 40.02 75.48
CA LEU A 48 -23.54 39.17 76.31
C LEU A 48 -23.61 37.70 75.86
N GLY A 49 -24.79 37.24 75.43
CA GLY A 49 -25.02 35.88 75.00
C GLY A 49 -26.37 35.70 74.30
N ILE A 50 -26.59 34.51 73.77
CA ILE A 50 -27.87 34.12 73.14
C ILE A 50 -28.36 32.82 73.79
N TRP A 51 -29.65 32.74 74.08
CA TRP A 51 -30.29 31.49 74.50
C TRP A 51 -31.32 31.09 73.44
N THR A 52 -31.22 29.84 72.97
CA THR A 52 -32.05 29.30 71.88
C THR A 52 -32.91 28.14 72.36
N GLU A 53 -33.91 27.76 71.57
CA GLU A 53 -34.74 26.57 71.85
C GLU A 53 -33.87 25.31 72.10
N SER A 54 -32.76 25.15 71.38
CA SER A 54 -31.82 24.03 71.59
C SER A 54 -31.12 24.09 72.94
N ASP A 55 -30.84 25.28 73.46
CA ASP A 55 -30.14 25.45 74.73
C ASP A 55 -31.06 25.12 75.92
N ALA A 56 -32.38 25.22 75.75
CA ALA A 56 -33.35 24.76 76.74
C ALA A 56 -33.26 23.25 77.01
N LEU A 57 -32.74 22.46 76.07
CA LEU A 57 -32.46 21.03 76.27
C LEU A 57 -31.19 20.77 77.09
N SER A 58 -30.36 21.79 77.39
CA SER A 58 -29.14 21.57 78.20
C SER A 58 -29.39 21.62 79.71
N GLY A 59 -30.51 22.22 80.15
CA GLY A 59 -30.84 22.36 81.57
C GLY A 59 -31.52 21.13 82.19
N VAL A 60 -31.54 21.08 83.53
CA VAL A 60 -32.27 20.09 84.33
C VAL A 60 -33.46 20.83 84.94
N TRP A 61 -34.69 20.50 84.52
CA TRP A 61 -35.92 21.20 84.91
C TRP A 61 -36.84 20.26 85.68
N GLN A 62 -36.49 19.95 86.93
CA GLN A 62 -37.23 18.98 87.74
C GLN A 62 -38.14 19.66 88.76
N THR A 63 -37.77 20.83 89.24
CA THR A 63 -38.48 21.58 90.27
C THR A 63 -38.83 22.99 89.78
N PRO A 64 -39.90 23.62 90.29
CA PRO A 64 -40.21 25.01 89.94
C PRO A 64 -39.07 25.98 90.29
N GLY A 65 -38.24 25.66 91.29
CA GLY A 65 -37.06 26.46 91.66
C GLY A 65 -35.96 26.47 90.58
N ASP A 66 -35.88 25.44 89.75
CA ASP A 66 -34.95 25.41 88.61
C ASP A 66 -35.27 26.52 87.59
N LEU A 67 -36.54 26.94 87.52
CA LEU A 67 -37.02 27.98 86.60
C LEU A 67 -36.70 29.41 87.07
N GLU A 68 -36.33 29.59 88.34
CA GLU A 68 -35.96 30.89 88.91
C GLU A 68 -34.47 31.20 88.77
N ARG A 69 -33.68 30.26 88.23
CA ARG A 69 -32.25 30.46 87.96
C ARG A 69 -32.05 31.48 86.84
N PRO A 70 -31.01 32.35 86.92
CA PRO A 70 -30.76 33.37 85.93
C PRO A 70 -30.36 32.76 84.57
N ILE A 71 -30.89 33.34 83.49
CA ILE A 71 -30.66 32.89 82.11
C ILE A 71 -29.18 32.93 81.70
N SER A 72 -28.38 33.80 82.32
CA SER A 72 -26.93 33.90 82.05
C SER A 72 -26.16 32.60 82.30
N LEU A 73 -26.69 31.68 83.12
CA LEU A 73 -26.07 30.36 83.35
C LEU A 73 -26.27 29.37 82.20
N PHE A 74 -27.20 29.66 81.28
CA PHE A 74 -27.64 28.75 80.22
C PHE A 74 -27.46 29.34 78.81
N MET A 75 -27.04 30.60 78.70
CA MET A 75 -26.76 31.24 77.42
C MET A 75 -25.46 30.74 76.79
N LYS A 76 -25.37 30.82 75.46
CA LYS A 76 -24.10 30.68 74.74
C LYS A 76 -23.45 32.04 74.56
N ALA A 77 -22.17 32.14 74.89
CA ALA A 77 -21.35 33.34 74.74
C ALA A 77 -19.96 32.98 74.17
N PRO A 78 -19.35 33.82 73.31
CA PRO A 78 -19.91 35.04 72.72
C PRO A 78 -20.94 34.74 71.61
N VAL A 79 -21.84 35.70 71.34
CA VAL A 79 -22.82 35.59 70.24
C VAL A 79 -22.09 35.59 68.89
N ARG A 80 -22.37 34.59 68.03
CA ARG A 80 -21.79 34.52 66.69
C ARG A 80 -22.39 35.59 65.79
N THR A 81 -21.55 36.40 65.16
CA THR A 81 -21.97 37.54 64.33
C THR A 81 -21.75 37.28 62.85
N ILE A 82 -22.47 37.97 61.96
CA ILE A 82 -22.27 37.95 60.50
C ILE A 82 -22.47 39.35 59.90
N PRO A 83 -21.61 39.82 58.98
CA PRO A 83 -21.81 41.12 58.33
C PRO A 83 -23.09 41.19 57.47
N GLU A 84 -23.76 42.34 57.45
CA GLU A 84 -25.03 42.53 56.71
C GLU A 84 -24.92 42.26 55.19
N ARG A 85 -23.72 42.44 54.63
CA ARG A 85 -23.43 42.28 53.19
C ARG A 85 -23.09 40.84 52.80
N THR A 86 -22.93 39.93 53.77
CA THR A 86 -22.65 38.53 53.48
C THR A 86 -23.81 37.93 52.71
N SER A 87 -23.52 37.04 51.76
CA SER A 87 -24.54 36.43 50.93
C SER A 87 -25.29 35.31 51.67
N LEU A 88 -26.50 34.96 51.20
CA LEU A 88 -27.28 33.86 51.79
C LEU A 88 -26.55 32.52 51.66
N GLY A 89 -25.83 32.28 50.57
CA GLY A 89 -25.01 31.08 50.38
C GLY A 89 -23.90 30.95 51.44
N GLU A 90 -23.16 32.03 51.69
CA GLU A 90 -22.09 32.04 52.70
C GLU A 90 -22.67 31.97 54.13
N ALA A 91 -23.82 32.59 54.39
CA ALA A 91 -24.53 32.44 55.67
C ALA A 91 -24.94 30.99 55.94
N SER A 92 -25.43 30.27 54.91
CA SER A 92 -25.73 28.83 54.98
C SER A 92 -24.50 28.02 55.39
N ARG A 93 -23.35 28.28 54.75
CA ARG A 93 -22.07 27.63 55.06
C ARG A 93 -21.64 27.88 56.50
N ARG A 94 -21.79 29.12 56.99
CA ARG A 94 -21.45 29.49 58.37
C ARG A 94 -22.34 28.82 59.42
N PHE A 95 -23.64 28.69 59.18
CA PHE A 95 -24.51 27.91 60.06
C PHE A 95 -24.03 26.46 60.22
N ARG A 96 -23.59 25.83 59.13
CA ARG A 96 -23.07 24.45 59.13
C ARG A 96 -21.72 24.35 59.86
N GLN A 97 -20.76 25.21 59.52
CA GLN A 97 -19.41 25.17 60.09
C GLN A 97 -19.40 25.47 61.59
N GLU A 98 -20.18 26.47 62.02
CA GLU A 98 -20.20 26.89 63.42
C GLU A 98 -21.25 26.16 64.26
N ARG A 99 -22.07 25.30 63.64
CA ARG A 99 -23.15 24.54 64.28
C ARG A 99 -24.09 25.43 65.11
N VAL A 100 -24.39 26.61 64.59
CA VAL A 100 -25.34 27.56 65.17
C VAL A 100 -26.58 27.66 64.29
N ARG A 101 -27.70 28.10 64.88
CA ARG A 101 -28.97 28.30 64.15
C ARG A 101 -29.31 29.77 63.93
N HIS A 102 -28.61 30.65 64.63
CA HIS A 102 -28.81 32.09 64.61
C HIS A 102 -27.45 32.78 64.54
N LEU A 103 -27.35 33.81 63.70
CA LEU A 103 -26.21 34.68 63.59
C LEU A 103 -26.68 36.12 63.78
N LEU A 104 -26.00 36.85 64.67
CA LEU A 104 -26.29 38.25 64.94
C LEU A 104 -25.71 39.11 63.82
N VAL A 105 -26.58 39.83 63.11
CA VAL A 105 -26.17 40.63 61.96
C VAL A 105 -25.55 41.94 62.42
N THR A 106 -24.34 42.21 61.94
CA THR A 106 -23.60 43.43 62.24
C THR A 106 -23.60 44.38 61.04
N GLY A 107 -23.92 45.65 61.28
CA GLY A 107 -23.82 46.72 60.29
C GLY A 107 -22.38 47.13 60.03
N ALA A 108 -22.18 47.97 59.01
CA ALA A 108 -20.86 48.49 58.65
C ALA A 108 -20.16 49.29 59.77
N ASP A 109 -20.92 49.81 60.73
CA ASP A 109 -20.45 50.55 61.91
C ASP A 109 -20.12 49.64 63.12
N GLY A 110 -20.22 48.32 62.95
CA GLY A 110 -19.97 47.33 64.00
C GLY A 110 -21.11 47.16 65.00
N ARG A 111 -22.22 47.90 64.85
CA ARG A 111 -23.41 47.74 65.70
C ARG A 111 -24.23 46.53 65.26
N HIS A 112 -24.94 45.94 66.21
CA HIS A 112 -25.87 44.85 65.94
C HIS A 112 -27.17 45.44 65.42
N ILE A 113 -27.61 44.99 64.23
CA ILE A 113 -28.75 45.60 63.51
C ILE A 113 -29.89 44.61 63.22
N GLY A 114 -29.70 43.34 63.55
CA GLY A 114 -30.71 42.30 63.42
C GLY A 114 -30.13 40.91 63.64
N MET A 115 -30.93 39.87 63.39
CA MET A 115 -30.53 38.47 63.50
C MET A 115 -31.03 37.70 62.27
N ILE A 116 -30.21 36.79 61.76
CA ILE A 116 -30.63 35.86 60.72
C ILE A 116 -30.62 34.44 61.26
N SER A 117 -31.66 33.68 60.95
CA SER A 117 -31.78 32.26 61.30
C SER A 117 -31.56 31.35 60.08
N GLN A 118 -31.26 30.08 60.34
CA GLN A 118 -31.19 29.07 59.29
C GLN A 118 -32.52 28.95 58.51
N THR A 119 -33.66 29.18 59.17
CA THR A 119 -34.98 29.19 58.52
C THR A 119 -35.14 30.36 57.54
N ASP A 120 -34.61 31.54 57.88
CA ASP A 120 -34.67 32.71 57.00
C ASP A 120 -33.86 32.46 55.71
N VAL A 121 -32.70 31.79 55.83
CA VAL A 121 -31.91 31.38 54.66
C VAL A 121 -32.71 30.46 53.76
N VAL A 122 -33.31 29.37 54.26
CA VAL A 122 -34.06 28.43 53.40
C VAL A 122 -35.27 29.08 52.73
N ARG A 123 -35.97 29.98 53.43
CA ARG A 123 -37.14 30.68 52.88
C ARG A 123 -36.77 31.60 51.72
N HIS A 124 -35.56 32.16 51.74
CA HIS A 124 -35.17 33.22 50.81
C HIS A 124 -34.04 32.83 49.84
N GLN A 125 -33.41 31.66 50.01
CA GLN A 125 -32.42 31.15 49.07
C GLN A 125 -33.11 30.78 47.75
N GLY A 126 -32.72 31.42 46.65
CA GLY A 126 -33.32 31.24 45.33
C GLY A 126 -32.89 29.94 44.64
N VAL A 127 -33.11 28.79 45.30
CA VAL A 127 -32.76 27.44 44.81
C VAL A 127 -33.95 26.76 44.10
N ALA A 128 -34.90 27.55 43.60
CA ALA A 128 -36.18 27.03 43.12
C ALA A 128 -36.00 25.92 42.08
N PHE A 129 -35.13 26.07 41.08
CA PHE A 129 -34.98 25.08 40.01
C PHE A 129 -34.54 23.69 40.50
N PHE A 130 -33.57 23.60 41.41
CA PHE A 130 -33.04 22.32 41.89
C PHE A 130 -34.01 21.59 42.83
N LEU A 131 -34.77 22.33 43.65
CA LEU A 131 -35.75 21.74 44.57
C LEU A 131 -36.93 21.07 43.84
N HIS A 132 -37.25 21.49 42.60
CA HIS A 132 -38.30 20.86 41.79
C HIS A 132 -37.88 19.52 41.17
N ALA A 133 -36.58 19.31 40.96
CA ALA A 133 -36.06 18.11 40.29
C ALA A 133 -35.79 16.93 41.24
N ARG A 134 -35.91 17.13 42.57
CA ARG A 134 -35.52 16.13 43.58
C ARG A 134 -36.65 15.71 44.47
N GLN A 135 -36.67 14.41 44.77
CA GLN A 135 -37.65 13.80 45.67
C GLN A 135 -37.21 13.84 47.13
N VAL A 136 -38.17 13.89 48.04
CA VAL A 136 -38.00 13.90 49.49
C VAL A 136 -37.17 12.70 49.97
N ALA A 137 -37.35 11.52 49.37
CA ALA A 137 -36.59 10.32 49.69
C ALA A 137 -35.06 10.53 49.66
N SER A 138 -34.57 11.39 48.77
CA SER A 138 -33.13 11.66 48.63
C SER A 138 -32.52 12.46 49.80
N ALA A 139 -33.34 13.09 50.64
CA ALA A 139 -32.91 13.89 51.79
C ALA A 139 -33.18 13.20 53.14
N VAL A 140 -33.74 11.98 53.14
CA VAL A 140 -33.96 11.20 54.35
C VAL A 140 -32.78 10.25 54.55
N HIS A 141 -31.97 10.51 55.57
CA HIS A 141 -30.74 9.75 55.81
C HIS A 141 -30.82 8.74 56.97
N ALA A 142 -31.90 8.77 57.76
CA ALA A 142 -32.10 7.86 58.89
C ALA A 142 -33.58 7.65 59.22
N PRO A 143 -33.96 6.48 59.80
CA PRO A 143 -35.30 6.26 60.31
C PRO A 143 -35.62 7.21 61.47
N PRO A 144 -36.90 7.57 61.67
CA PRO A 144 -37.30 8.48 62.73
C PRO A 144 -37.15 7.80 64.08
N LEU A 145 -36.68 8.54 65.08
CA LEU A 145 -36.67 8.05 66.45
C LEU A 145 -38.05 8.24 67.07
N CYS A 146 -38.75 7.12 67.31
CA CYS A 146 -40.06 7.10 67.93
C CYS A 146 -39.96 6.84 69.44
N ILE A 147 -40.70 7.62 70.23
CA ILE A 147 -40.78 7.50 71.68
C ILE A 147 -42.24 7.34 72.14
N ALA A 148 -42.46 6.64 73.25
CA ALA A 148 -43.79 6.50 73.86
C ALA A 148 -44.25 7.81 74.49
N ASP A 149 -45.55 8.07 74.55
CA ASP A 149 -46.11 9.33 75.04
C ASP A 149 -45.95 9.52 76.57
N ASP A 150 -45.68 8.45 77.31
CA ASP A 150 -45.31 8.45 78.73
C ASP A 150 -43.81 8.72 79.00
N THR A 151 -43.02 8.99 77.95
CA THR A 151 -41.59 9.28 78.10
C THR A 151 -41.37 10.54 78.93
N SER A 152 -40.55 10.44 79.99
CA SER A 152 -40.25 11.57 80.86
C SER A 152 -39.42 12.65 80.17
N PHE A 153 -39.56 13.90 80.62
CA PHE A 153 -38.78 15.03 80.12
C PHE A 153 -37.25 14.79 80.15
N ALA A 154 -36.74 14.16 81.23
CA ALA A 154 -35.31 13.84 81.36
C ALA A 154 -34.84 12.87 80.27
N ARG A 155 -35.65 11.86 79.95
CA ARG A 155 -35.34 10.87 78.92
C ARG A 155 -35.44 11.44 77.51
N LEU A 156 -36.44 12.29 77.27
CA LEU A 156 -36.59 13.01 76.00
C LEU A 156 -35.34 13.86 75.70
N ARG A 157 -34.85 14.57 76.72
CA ARG A 157 -33.63 15.38 76.62
C ARG A 157 -32.40 14.55 76.27
N GLU A 158 -32.18 13.43 76.97
CA GLU A 158 -31.09 12.50 76.67
C GLU A 158 -31.14 12.05 75.20
N LEU A 159 -32.31 11.61 74.73
CA LEU A 159 -32.49 11.13 73.37
C LEU A 159 -32.22 12.21 72.31
N MET A 160 -32.70 13.44 72.50
CA MET A 160 -32.46 14.54 71.57
C MET A 160 -30.98 14.96 71.53
N VAL A 161 -30.31 15.01 72.70
CA VAL A 161 -28.91 15.45 72.81
C VAL A 161 -27.94 14.37 72.30
N GLU A 162 -28.09 13.11 72.73
CA GLU A 162 -27.22 11.99 72.33
C GLU A 162 -27.30 11.67 70.84
N ARG A 163 -28.49 11.80 70.25
CA ARG A 163 -28.72 11.50 68.82
C ARG A 163 -28.61 12.71 67.92
N HIS A 164 -28.32 13.89 68.48
CA HIS A 164 -28.24 15.16 67.75
C HIS A 164 -29.48 15.45 66.88
N GLN A 165 -30.66 15.08 67.36
CA GLN A 165 -31.92 15.23 66.63
C GLN A 165 -32.69 16.47 67.08
N ASP A 166 -33.21 17.20 66.09
CA ASP A 166 -33.89 18.48 66.29
C ASP A 166 -35.40 18.32 66.60
N ALA A 167 -35.92 17.09 66.51
CA ALA A 167 -37.28 16.69 66.84
C ALA A 167 -37.37 15.16 67.02
N LEU A 168 -38.36 14.69 67.78
CA LEU A 168 -38.66 13.26 67.98
C LEU A 168 -40.13 12.97 67.62
N VAL A 169 -40.41 11.74 67.20
CA VAL A 169 -41.77 11.29 66.91
C VAL A 169 -42.36 10.67 68.17
N VAL A 170 -43.56 11.09 68.55
CA VAL A 170 -44.26 10.60 69.76
C VAL A 170 -45.41 9.69 69.35
N THR A 171 -45.46 8.47 69.88
CA THR A 171 -46.51 7.50 69.61
C THR A 171 -47.52 7.45 70.76
N ARG A 172 -48.78 7.78 70.49
CA ARG A 172 -49.91 7.63 71.42
C ARG A 172 -50.95 6.69 70.78
N GLY A 173 -50.92 5.40 71.14
CA GLY A 173 -51.72 4.39 70.47
C GLY A 173 -51.40 4.32 68.97
N SER A 174 -52.38 4.54 68.10
CA SER A 174 -52.20 4.64 66.65
C SER A 174 -51.89 6.05 66.14
N ALA A 175 -51.92 7.07 67.01
CA ALA A 175 -51.64 8.45 66.63
C ALA A 175 -50.14 8.75 66.71
N LEU A 176 -49.60 9.34 65.64
CA LEU A 176 -48.24 9.88 65.59
C LEU A 176 -48.28 11.39 65.85
N GLY A 177 -47.40 11.85 66.71
CA GLY A 177 -47.16 13.26 67.00
C GLY A 177 -45.69 13.61 66.88
N ILE A 178 -45.36 14.87 67.10
CA ILE A 178 -43.99 15.37 67.08
C ILE A 178 -43.73 16.20 68.32
N ILE A 179 -42.52 16.08 68.85
CA ILE A 179 -42.02 16.94 69.91
C ILE A 179 -40.73 17.60 69.47
N THR A 180 -40.68 18.91 69.68
CA THR A 180 -39.59 19.78 69.28
C THR A 180 -39.09 20.58 70.49
N PRO A 181 -37.89 21.19 70.41
CA PRO A 181 -37.40 22.08 71.46
C PRO A 181 -38.32 23.27 71.75
N SER A 182 -39.17 23.69 70.79
CA SER A 182 -40.17 24.75 71.01
C SER A 182 -41.25 24.33 72.00
N ASP A 183 -41.63 23.05 72.01
CA ASP A 183 -42.64 22.52 72.94
C ASP A 183 -42.09 22.50 74.38
N VAL A 184 -40.78 22.25 74.51
CA VAL A 184 -40.04 22.37 75.78
C VAL A 184 -40.05 23.81 76.29
N ILE A 185 -39.72 24.79 75.43
CA ILE A 185 -39.84 26.22 75.77
C ILE A 185 -41.26 26.56 76.23
N GLY A 186 -42.28 26.04 75.54
CA GLY A 186 -43.68 26.22 75.90
C GLY A 186 -44.03 25.69 77.29
N ALA A 187 -43.49 24.52 77.66
CA ALA A 187 -43.66 23.92 78.98
C ALA A 187 -42.99 24.75 80.09
N LEU A 188 -41.74 25.17 79.87
CA LEU A 188 -40.97 26.00 80.81
C LEU A 188 -41.65 27.36 81.04
N GLY A 189 -42.12 28.01 79.97
CA GLY A 189 -42.84 29.28 80.05
C GLY A 189 -44.22 29.17 80.69
N ALA A 190 -44.82 27.97 80.71
CA ALA A 190 -46.04 27.68 81.46
C ALA A 190 -45.75 27.26 82.92
N ARG A 191 -44.48 27.34 83.35
CA ARG A 191 -43.99 26.87 84.66
C ARG A 191 -44.34 25.40 84.95
N ARG A 192 -44.48 24.58 83.91
CA ARG A 192 -44.70 23.14 84.02
C ARG A 192 -43.35 22.42 84.02
N VAL A 193 -43.06 21.70 85.11
CA VAL A 193 -41.87 20.85 85.24
C VAL A 193 -42.29 19.39 85.38
N GLY A 194 -41.45 18.44 84.95
CA GLY A 194 -41.76 17.01 85.04
C GLY A 194 -42.89 16.51 84.14
N VAL A 195 -43.21 17.24 83.06
CA VAL A 195 -44.21 16.82 82.05
C VAL A 195 -43.77 15.56 81.29
N LEU A 196 -44.75 14.77 80.83
CA LEU A 196 -44.50 13.65 79.92
C LEU A 196 -44.50 14.13 78.47
N ALA A 197 -43.82 13.40 77.58
CA ALA A 197 -43.68 13.77 76.17
C ALA A 197 -45.05 13.99 75.50
N GLY A 198 -46.04 13.16 75.80
CA GLY A 198 -47.39 13.28 75.27
C GLY A 198 -48.14 14.55 75.70
N ASP A 199 -47.82 15.13 76.86
CA ASP A 199 -48.52 16.30 77.41
C ASP A 199 -48.16 17.60 76.69
N ILE A 200 -47.05 17.58 75.94
CA ILE A 200 -46.47 18.75 75.27
C ILE A 200 -46.20 18.49 73.79
N ALA A 201 -46.25 17.25 73.31
CA ALA A 201 -46.14 16.93 71.89
C ALA A 201 -47.34 17.44 71.09
N SER A 202 -47.07 17.83 69.85
CA SER A 202 -48.08 18.25 68.88
C SER A 202 -48.61 17.05 68.09
N PHE A 203 -49.94 16.88 68.06
CA PHE A 203 -50.63 15.83 67.29
C PHE A 203 -51.67 16.46 66.33
N PRO A 204 -51.84 15.95 65.09
CA PRO A 204 -51.08 14.86 64.46
C PRO A 204 -49.74 15.32 63.85
N LEU A 205 -48.80 14.38 63.67
CA LEU A 205 -47.58 14.58 62.88
C LEU A 205 -47.96 14.92 61.43
N GLN A 206 -47.50 16.07 60.95
CA GLN A 206 -47.66 16.46 59.55
C GLN A 206 -46.72 15.65 58.68
N THR A 207 -47.22 15.04 57.60
CA THR A 207 -46.45 14.14 56.75
C THR A 207 -46.37 14.60 55.29
N ILE A 208 -45.39 14.05 54.56
CA ILE A 208 -45.21 14.20 53.11
C ILE A 208 -44.77 12.85 52.52
N ARG A 209 -45.22 12.54 51.30
CA ARG A 209 -44.80 11.32 50.61
C ARG A 209 -43.34 11.40 50.17
N CYS A 210 -42.64 10.26 50.19
CA CYS A 210 -41.24 10.15 49.82
C CYS A 210 -40.94 10.50 48.34
N ASP A 211 -41.94 10.34 47.47
CA ASP A 211 -41.89 10.65 46.03
C ASP A 211 -42.17 12.13 45.70
N ALA A 212 -42.67 12.91 46.68
CA ALA A 212 -42.91 14.33 46.53
C ALA A 212 -41.60 15.09 46.35
N THR A 213 -41.67 16.28 45.77
CA THR A 213 -40.47 17.11 45.54
C THR A 213 -40.03 17.84 46.81
N LEU A 214 -38.72 18.13 46.94
CA LEU A 214 -38.20 18.97 48.03
C LEU A 214 -38.78 20.39 47.98
N PHE A 215 -39.22 20.85 46.81
CA PHE A 215 -39.97 22.10 46.67
C PHE A 215 -41.33 22.04 47.40
N GLN A 216 -42.10 20.97 47.19
CA GLN A 216 -43.37 20.75 47.89
C GLN A 216 -43.16 20.64 49.41
N ALA A 217 -42.09 19.97 49.86
CA ALA A 217 -41.72 19.92 51.27
C ALA A 217 -41.48 21.30 51.87
N ARG A 218 -40.73 22.15 51.17
CA ARG A 218 -40.49 23.55 51.57
C ARG A 218 -41.78 24.37 51.65
N ASP A 219 -42.67 24.19 50.69
CA ASP A 219 -43.96 24.89 50.68
C ASP A 219 -44.84 24.46 51.87
N LEU A 220 -44.88 23.17 52.20
CA LEU A 220 -45.56 22.67 53.40
C LEU A 220 -44.94 23.22 54.69
N PHE A 221 -43.60 23.32 54.80
CA PHE A 221 -42.95 23.98 55.93
C PHE A 221 -43.43 25.43 56.09
N ALA A 222 -43.48 26.19 54.99
CA ALA A 222 -43.88 27.58 55.01
C ALA A 222 -45.38 27.77 55.35
N GLN A 223 -46.25 26.99 54.73
CA GLN A 223 -47.71 27.06 54.90
C GLN A 223 -48.13 26.68 56.32
N ASN A 224 -47.62 25.56 56.83
CA ASN A 224 -48.01 25.03 58.14
C ASN A 224 -47.22 25.63 59.30
N ARG A 225 -46.25 26.52 59.00
CA ARG A 225 -45.34 27.15 59.99
C ARG A 225 -44.61 26.12 60.87
N ILE A 226 -44.26 24.99 60.28
CA ILE A 226 -43.53 23.89 60.91
C ILE A 226 -42.10 23.81 60.35
N ARG A 227 -41.22 23.08 61.04
CA ARG A 227 -39.81 22.88 60.65
C ARG A 227 -39.43 21.43 60.40
N HIS A 228 -40.37 20.51 60.65
CA HIS A 228 -40.20 19.07 60.51
C HIS A 228 -41.44 18.44 59.88
N LEU A 229 -41.23 17.49 58.97
CA LEU A 229 -42.28 16.73 58.29
C LEU A 229 -41.95 15.25 58.43
N GLY A 230 -42.94 14.43 58.80
CA GLY A 230 -42.81 12.98 58.72
C GLY A 230 -42.77 12.56 57.25
N VAL A 231 -41.82 11.72 56.87
CA VAL A 231 -41.76 11.18 55.51
C VAL A 231 -42.40 9.81 55.51
N VAL A 232 -43.40 9.62 54.66
CA VAL A 232 -44.11 8.36 54.51
C VAL A 232 -43.83 7.71 53.16
N ASP A 233 -43.82 6.38 53.13
CA ASP A 233 -43.75 5.61 51.90
C ASP A 233 -45.11 5.51 51.19
N GLU A 234 -45.20 4.67 50.15
CA GLU A 234 -46.44 4.46 49.39
C GLU A 234 -47.56 3.81 50.21
N ALA A 235 -47.22 3.13 51.31
CA ALA A 235 -48.16 2.46 52.22
C ALA A 235 -48.53 3.32 53.44
N ASP A 236 -48.22 4.62 53.42
CA ASP A 236 -48.37 5.57 54.53
C ASP A 236 -47.55 5.20 55.79
N ALA A 237 -46.56 4.31 55.66
CA ALA A 237 -45.68 3.97 56.76
C ALA A 237 -44.60 5.05 56.93
N LEU A 238 -44.36 5.47 58.18
CA LEU A 238 -43.38 6.49 58.49
C LEU A 238 -41.95 5.95 58.33
N ILE A 239 -41.23 6.44 57.32
CA ILE A 239 -39.87 6.02 56.97
C ILE A 239 -38.79 7.01 57.39
N GLY A 240 -39.16 8.26 57.70
CA GLY A 240 -38.19 9.30 58.02
C GLY A 240 -38.78 10.54 58.67
N LEU A 241 -37.91 11.45 59.10
CA LEU A 241 -38.26 12.82 59.48
C LEU A 241 -37.40 13.78 58.67
N LEU A 242 -38.02 14.64 57.89
CA LEU A 242 -37.35 15.68 57.09
C LEU A 242 -37.32 16.99 57.87
N SER A 243 -36.15 17.61 57.98
CA SER A 243 -35.95 18.94 58.56
C SER A 243 -35.46 19.97 57.54
N PHE A 244 -35.48 21.25 57.92
CA PHE A 244 -34.86 22.31 57.13
C PHE A 244 -33.35 22.11 56.88
N ARG A 245 -32.63 21.45 57.80
CA ARG A 245 -31.20 21.18 57.65
C ARG A 245 -30.95 20.21 56.50
N ASP A 246 -31.77 19.16 56.40
CA ASP A 246 -31.59 18.10 55.41
C ASP A 246 -31.78 18.63 53.98
N ILE A 247 -32.68 19.62 53.80
CA ILE A 247 -32.85 20.31 52.51
C ILE A 247 -31.58 21.11 52.13
N LEU A 248 -30.93 21.77 53.10
CA LEU A 248 -29.73 22.60 52.85
C LEU A 248 -28.47 21.77 52.56
N ASP A 249 -28.34 20.59 53.16
CA ASP A 249 -27.17 19.73 52.96
C ASP A 249 -27.10 19.11 51.56
N ASN A 250 -28.24 18.96 50.87
CA ASN A 250 -28.34 18.35 49.53
C ASN A 250 -28.04 19.33 48.36
N VAL A 251 -28.13 20.64 48.57
CA VAL A 251 -28.13 21.63 47.47
C VAL A 251 -26.75 21.98 46.90
N GLU A 252 -25.65 21.86 47.66
CA GLU A 252 -24.32 22.35 47.22
C GLU A 252 -23.33 21.27 46.77
N HIS A 253 -23.44 20.02 47.26
CA HIS A 253 -22.40 19.01 47.03
C HIS A 253 -22.42 18.39 45.62
N GLU A 254 -23.57 18.35 44.93
CA GLU A 254 -23.67 17.60 43.65
C GLU A 254 -23.53 18.46 42.39
N TYR A 255 -23.80 19.76 42.44
CA TYR A 255 -23.64 20.66 41.29
C TYR A 255 -22.18 20.78 40.80
N VAL A 256 -21.22 20.77 41.72
CA VAL A 256 -19.78 20.83 41.39
C VAL A 256 -19.31 19.52 40.74
N HIS A 257 -19.87 18.39 41.16
CA HIS A 257 -19.49 17.07 40.66
C HIS A 257 -19.89 16.88 39.18
N ASP A 258 -21.10 17.29 38.80
CA ASP A 258 -21.58 17.18 37.42
C ASP A 258 -20.78 18.05 36.44
N LEU A 259 -20.34 19.24 36.86
CA LEU A 259 -19.53 20.12 36.04
C LEU A 259 -18.13 19.55 35.77
N LEU A 260 -17.51 18.93 36.77
CA LEU A 260 -16.20 18.29 36.62
C LEU A 260 -16.25 17.11 35.64
N ALA A 261 -17.29 16.28 35.71
CA ALA A 261 -17.47 15.16 34.80
C ALA A 261 -17.60 15.59 33.32
N GLN A 262 -18.32 16.70 33.05
CA GLN A 262 -18.44 17.24 31.69
C GLN A 262 -17.11 17.77 31.13
N LEU A 263 -16.29 18.41 31.97
CA LEU A 263 -14.96 18.92 31.57
C LEU A 263 -13.99 17.77 31.23
N GLU A 264 -14.01 16.69 32.01
CA GLU A 264 -13.20 15.49 31.72
C GLU A 264 -13.59 14.86 30.39
N GLN A 265 -14.89 14.74 30.11
CA GLN A 265 -15.39 14.18 28.85
C GLN A 265 -14.94 15.01 27.62
N GLN A 266 -15.00 16.34 27.70
CA GLN A 266 -14.54 17.21 26.61
C GLN A 266 -13.02 17.10 26.39
N THR A 267 -12.25 17.05 27.47
CA THR A 267 -10.79 16.91 27.41
C THR A 267 -10.38 15.60 26.76
N GLN A 268 -11.05 14.50 27.11
CA GLN A 268 -10.78 13.19 26.52
C GLN A 268 -11.13 13.15 25.03
N LYS A 269 -12.25 13.75 24.62
CA LYS A 269 -12.64 13.84 23.20
C LYS A 269 -11.60 14.61 22.38
N LEU A 270 -11.14 15.76 22.89
CA LEU A 270 -10.13 16.57 22.22
C LEU A 270 -8.81 15.79 22.03
N LYS A 271 -8.39 15.04 23.04
CA LYS A 271 -7.18 14.22 22.99
C LYS A 271 -7.27 13.13 21.92
N VAL A 272 -8.41 12.44 21.82
CA VAL A 272 -8.63 11.41 20.77
C VAL A 272 -8.59 12.03 19.38
N THR A 273 -9.28 13.15 19.15
CA THR A 273 -9.27 13.84 17.84
C THR A 273 -7.87 14.34 17.47
N GLN A 274 -7.10 14.88 18.43
CA GLN A 274 -5.70 15.26 18.19
C GLN A 274 -4.83 14.06 17.81
N GLN A 275 -4.99 12.92 18.49
CA GLN A 275 -4.27 11.69 18.17
C GLN A 275 -4.63 11.16 16.78
N GLU A 276 -5.91 11.20 16.41
CA GLU A 276 -6.36 10.74 15.10
C GLU A 276 -5.85 11.65 13.98
N PHE A 277 -5.88 12.96 14.17
CA PHE A 277 -5.30 13.93 13.24
C PHE A 277 -3.78 13.73 13.08
N ALA A 278 -3.06 13.58 14.19
CA ALA A 278 -1.61 13.31 14.16
C ALA A 278 -1.29 11.98 13.46
N ARG A 279 -2.09 10.94 13.68
CA ARG A 279 -1.96 9.64 13.00
C ARG A 279 -2.21 9.78 11.51
N GLN A 280 -3.23 10.54 11.10
CA GLN A 280 -3.55 10.75 9.69
C GLN A 280 -2.44 11.53 8.97
N ALA A 281 -1.92 12.61 9.57
CA ALA A 281 -0.79 13.35 9.03
C ALA A 281 0.46 12.46 8.87
N SER A 282 0.78 11.68 9.92
CA SER A 282 1.92 10.75 9.88
C SER A 282 1.76 9.64 8.83
N LEU A 283 0.53 9.15 8.60
CA LEU A 283 0.25 8.16 7.57
C LEU A 283 0.40 8.74 6.16
N THR A 284 -0.08 9.96 5.92
CA THR A 284 0.10 10.66 4.63
C THR A 284 1.57 10.84 4.30
N ASP A 285 2.37 11.30 5.25
CA ASP A 285 3.83 11.43 5.07
C ASP A 285 4.49 10.07 4.80
N ALA A 286 4.10 9.03 5.54
CA ALA A 286 4.63 7.68 5.33
C ALA A 286 4.30 7.13 3.93
N ILE A 287 3.07 7.34 3.44
CA ILE A 287 2.65 6.91 2.10
C ILE A 287 3.46 7.66 1.04
N LEU A 288 3.53 9.00 1.13
CA LEU A 288 4.25 9.82 0.15
C LEU A 288 5.73 9.44 0.07
N ASN A 289 6.36 9.13 1.20
CA ASN A 289 7.78 8.79 1.28
C ASN A 289 8.10 7.32 0.95
N ALA A 290 7.11 6.42 0.98
CA ALA A 290 7.30 5.03 0.56
C ALA A 290 7.32 4.87 -0.97
N LEU A 291 6.82 5.86 -1.72
CA LEU A 291 6.77 5.80 -3.18
C LEU A 291 8.14 6.09 -3.80
N PRO A 292 8.65 5.25 -4.73
CA PRO A 292 9.90 5.49 -5.45
C PRO A 292 9.73 6.52 -6.59
N ILE A 293 8.88 7.52 -6.39
CA ILE A 293 8.59 8.60 -7.35
C ILE A 293 8.69 9.93 -6.62
N SER A 294 9.16 10.97 -7.29
CA SER A 294 9.09 12.34 -6.77
C SER A 294 7.63 12.80 -6.79
N VAL A 295 7.08 13.20 -5.65
CA VAL A 295 5.73 13.79 -5.55
C VAL A 295 5.86 15.20 -5.04
N PHE A 296 5.11 16.14 -5.63
CA PHE A 296 5.05 17.53 -5.18
C PHE A 296 3.66 18.15 -5.42
N VAL A 297 3.33 19.15 -4.61
CA VAL A 297 2.13 19.98 -4.76
C VAL A 297 2.55 21.45 -4.76
N LYS A 298 2.00 22.24 -5.68
CA LYS A 298 2.24 23.68 -5.77
C LYS A 298 0.97 24.49 -5.55
N ASP A 299 1.10 25.60 -4.83
CA ASP A 299 0.06 26.62 -4.71
C ASP A 299 -0.14 27.41 -6.01
N GLU A 300 -1.10 28.34 -6.04
CA GLU A 300 -1.40 29.19 -7.20
C GLU A 300 -0.21 30.05 -7.66
N ALA A 301 0.66 30.47 -6.73
CA ALA A 301 1.88 31.21 -7.03
C ALA A 301 3.02 30.33 -7.58
N GLY A 302 2.80 29.01 -7.70
CA GLY A 302 3.79 28.06 -8.19
C GLY A 302 4.85 27.67 -7.14
N ARG A 303 4.59 27.93 -5.86
CA ARG A 303 5.46 27.55 -4.74
C ARG A 303 5.12 26.15 -4.26
N MET A 304 6.14 25.38 -3.92
CA MET A 304 5.96 23.99 -3.49
C MET A 304 5.48 23.91 -2.04
N ILE A 305 4.25 23.46 -1.81
CA ILE A 305 3.65 23.38 -0.48
C ILE A 305 3.73 21.96 0.12
N VAL A 306 3.87 20.95 -0.73
CA VAL A 306 4.12 19.55 -0.34
C VAL A 306 5.18 18.98 -1.26
N ALA A 307 6.11 18.20 -0.71
CA ALA A 307 7.03 17.35 -1.46
C ALA A 307 7.43 16.14 -0.61
N ASN A 308 7.77 15.02 -1.25
CA ASN A 308 8.28 13.84 -0.56
C ASN A 308 9.82 13.79 -0.54
N GLU A 309 10.38 12.88 0.25
CA GLU A 309 11.84 12.67 0.37
C GLU A 309 12.50 12.34 -0.98
N THR A 310 11.81 11.57 -1.85
CA THR A 310 12.32 11.25 -3.19
C THR A 310 12.54 12.51 -4.03
N MET A 311 11.66 13.51 -3.93
CA MET A 311 11.81 14.81 -4.59
C MET A 311 12.98 15.61 -4.00
N ALA A 312 13.12 15.63 -2.67
CA ALA A 312 14.21 16.30 -1.96
C ALA A 312 15.59 15.72 -2.35
N GLN A 313 15.71 14.38 -2.36
CA GLN A 313 16.90 13.66 -2.79
C GLN A 313 17.26 13.96 -4.25
N ARG A 314 16.27 14.01 -5.14
CA ARG A 314 16.48 14.35 -6.56
C ARG A 314 17.04 15.76 -6.73
N LEU A 315 16.60 16.71 -5.91
CA LEU A 315 17.11 18.07 -5.90
C LEU A 315 18.45 18.21 -5.17
N GLY A 316 18.89 17.18 -4.43
CA GLY A 316 20.06 17.24 -3.57
C GLY A 316 19.92 18.25 -2.42
N ARG A 317 18.68 18.50 -1.95
CA ARG A 317 18.38 19.50 -0.91
C ARG A 317 17.45 18.93 0.16
N PRO A 318 17.59 19.32 1.44
CA PRO A 318 16.65 18.93 2.49
C PRO A 318 15.22 19.43 2.18
N LEU A 319 14.19 18.67 2.60
CA LEU A 319 12.80 19.01 2.32
C LEU A 319 12.42 20.43 2.77
N GLY A 320 12.91 20.88 3.92
CA GLY A 320 12.68 22.24 4.44
C GLY A 320 13.22 23.37 3.56
N GLU A 321 14.21 23.10 2.70
CA GLU A 321 14.72 24.06 1.72
C GLU A 321 13.96 24.03 0.39
N VAL A 322 13.18 22.97 0.15
CA VAL A 322 12.36 22.80 -1.05
C VAL A 322 10.98 23.44 -0.87
N LEU A 323 10.39 23.29 0.32
CA LEU A 323 9.07 23.83 0.63
C LEU A 323 9.06 25.37 0.61
N GLY A 324 7.97 25.97 0.10
CA GLY A 324 7.76 27.41 -0.07
C GLY A 324 8.49 28.05 -1.25
N ARG A 325 9.34 27.30 -1.96
CA ARG A 325 10.16 27.81 -3.08
C ARG A 325 9.46 27.66 -4.42
N ALA A 326 9.69 28.63 -5.31
CA ALA A 326 9.27 28.56 -6.70
C ALA A 326 10.31 27.80 -7.56
N ALA A 327 9.93 27.38 -8.77
CA ALA A 327 10.82 26.62 -9.66
C ALA A 327 12.14 27.37 -9.98
N ALA A 328 12.10 28.69 -10.09
CA ALA A 328 13.28 29.53 -10.36
C ALA A 328 14.32 29.52 -9.21
N GLU A 329 13.93 29.17 -7.98
CA GLU A 329 14.82 29.08 -6.82
C GLU A 329 15.45 27.67 -6.68
N LEU A 330 14.87 26.67 -7.37
CA LEU A 330 15.20 25.25 -7.20
C LEU A 330 15.91 24.63 -8.41
N PHE A 331 15.66 25.15 -9.61
CA PHE A 331 16.17 24.59 -10.87
C PHE A 331 16.97 25.62 -11.67
N PRO A 332 17.89 25.18 -12.56
CA PRO A 332 18.54 26.04 -13.53
C PRO A 332 17.53 26.86 -14.36
N ALA A 333 17.90 28.07 -14.79
CA ALA A 333 16.98 29.04 -15.38
C ALA A 333 16.17 28.49 -16.58
N GLU A 334 16.81 27.72 -17.46
CA GLU A 334 16.16 27.12 -18.62
C GLU A 334 15.12 26.06 -18.21
N LEU A 335 15.47 25.18 -17.27
CA LEU A 335 14.57 24.17 -16.72
C LEU A 335 13.42 24.82 -15.93
N ALA A 336 13.70 25.86 -15.14
CA ALA A 336 12.69 26.59 -14.39
C ALA A 336 11.67 27.29 -15.31
N ALA A 337 12.14 27.95 -16.38
CA ALA A 337 11.26 28.58 -17.37
C ALA A 337 10.34 27.55 -18.03
N ARG A 338 10.88 26.38 -18.35
CA ARG A 338 10.13 25.27 -18.94
C ARG A 338 9.09 24.68 -17.97
N ILE A 339 9.47 24.46 -16.72
CA ILE A 339 8.54 24.01 -15.67
C ILE A 339 7.39 25.00 -15.49
N ASN A 340 7.67 26.31 -15.48
CA ASN A 340 6.65 27.35 -15.35
C ASN A 340 5.70 27.38 -16.55
N ALA A 341 6.21 27.19 -17.76
CA ALA A 341 5.37 27.10 -18.96
C ALA A 341 4.43 25.88 -18.90
N ASP A 342 4.94 24.73 -18.46
CA ASP A 342 4.14 23.53 -18.24
C ASP A 342 3.06 23.74 -17.16
N ASP A 343 3.42 24.37 -16.04
CA ASP A 343 2.49 24.67 -14.95
C ASP A 343 1.37 25.62 -15.42
N ALA A 344 1.70 26.62 -16.23
CA ALA A 344 0.72 27.54 -16.82
C ALA A 344 -0.24 26.83 -17.76
N ARG A 345 0.25 25.88 -18.58
CA ARG A 345 -0.59 25.07 -19.48
C ARG A 345 -1.61 24.25 -18.69
N VAL A 346 -1.16 23.53 -17.66
CA VAL A 346 -2.04 22.71 -16.80
C VAL A 346 -3.11 23.57 -16.13
N ARG A 347 -2.73 24.76 -15.63
CA ARG A 347 -3.67 25.70 -15.01
C ARG A 347 -4.70 26.27 -15.99
N SER A 348 -4.30 26.51 -17.25
CA SER A 348 -5.18 27.08 -18.27
C SER A 348 -6.15 26.07 -18.90
N GLY A 349 -5.82 24.77 -18.90
CA GLY A 349 -6.53 23.75 -19.67
C GLY A 349 -7.38 22.73 -18.90
N LYS A 350 -7.25 22.62 -17.56
CA LYS A 350 -7.81 21.49 -16.76
C LYS A 350 -7.40 20.08 -17.25
N GLU A 351 -6.44 19.98 -18.17
CA GLU A 351 -5.94 18.71 -18.70
C GLU A 351 -4.64 18.29 -17.99
N THR A 352 -4.48 16.98 -17.84
CA THR A 352 -3.23 16.37 -17.35
C THR A 352 -2.13 16.55 -18.39
N LEU A 353 -0.95 17.01 -17.95
CA LEU A 353 0.24 17.08 -18.79
C LEU A 353 1.18 15.92 -18.43
N VAL A 354 1.47 15.06 -19.41
CA VAL A 354 2.51 14.03 -19.31
C VAL A 354 3.71 14.46 -20.14
N ARG A 355 4.92 14.32 -19.59
CA ARG A 355 6.17 14.72 -20.23
C ARG A 355 7.31 13.76 -19.93
N GLU A 356 8.00 13.36 -20.98
CA GLU A 356 9.27 12.65 -20.92
C GLU A 356 10.43 13.63 -21.07
N GLU A 357 11.43 13.50 -20.20
CA GLU A 357 12.62 14.32 -20.20
C GLU A 357 13.87 13.46 -20.07
N GLN A 358 14.84 13.65 -20.95
CA GLN A 358 16.16 13.06 -20.83
C GLN A 358 17.06 14.01 -20.04
N LEU A 359 17.62 13.53 -18.95
CA LEU A 359 18.56 14.26 -18.11
C LEU A 359 19.98 14.18 -18.68
N ASP A 360 20.84 15.13 -18.29
CA ASP A 360 22.23 15.21 -18.76
C ASP A 360 23.07 13.96 -18.40
N ASP A 361 22.69 13.25 -17.34
CA ASP A 361 23.32 12.00 -16.92
C ASP A 361 22.79 10.76 -17.69
N GLY A 362 21.90 10.96 -18.66
CA GLY A 362 21.35 9.93 -19.52
C GLY A 362 20.13 9.19 -18.95
N ARG A 363 19.64 9.57 -17.77
CA ARG A 363 18.36 9.07 -17.24
C ARG A 363 17.17 9.66 -17.99
N ILE A 364 16.07 8.91 -18.03
CA ILE A 364 14.81 9.32 -18.63
C ILE A 364 13.77 9.45 -17.52
N LEU A 365 13.25 10.65 -17.32
CA LEU A 365 12.24 10.97 -16.34
C LEU A 365 10.88 11.11 -17.03
N LEU A 366 9.90 10.33 -16.56
CA LEU A 366 8.51 10.52 -16.93
C LEU A 366 7.82 11.31 -15.83
N SER A 367 7.25 12.46 -16.18
CA SER A 367 6.55 13.35 -15.26
C SER A 367 5.12 13.57 -15.69
N GLU A 368 4.23 13.65 -14.72
CA GLU A 368 2.81 13.91 -14.90
C GLU A 368 2.40 15.06 -13.96
N LYS A 369 1.57 15.97 -14.46
CA LYS A 369 1.04 17.10 -13.70
C LYS A 369 -0.45 17.26 -13.95
N CYS A 370 -1.22 17.49 -12.91
CA CYS A 370 -2.65 17.78 -12.99
C CYS A 370 -3.05 18.91 -12.03
N LEU A 371 -4.20 19.51 -12.30
CA LEU A 371 -4.80 20.53 -11.43
C LEU A 371 -5.94 19.89 -10.62
N VAL A 372 -5.90 20.08 -9.30
CA VAL A 372 -6.92 19.56 -8.37
C VAL A 372 -7.43 20.70 -7.49
N GLU A 373 -8.74 20.71 -7.22
CA GLU A 373 -9.35 21.67 -6.31
C GLU A 373 -9.46 21.06 -4.91
N VAL A 374 -8.88 21.73 -3.90
CA VAL A 374 -8.94 21.34 -2.49
C VAL A 374 -9.38 22.57 -1.70
N ASP A 375 -10.49 22.45 -0.95
CA ASP A 375 -11.08 23.54 -0.17
C ASP A 375 -11.29 24.86 -0.96
N GLY A 376 -11.65 24.73 -2.24
CA GLY A 376 -11.87 25.87 -3.14
C GLY A 376 -10.59 26.52 -3.69
N GLN A 377 -9.41 25.95 -3.42
CA GLN A 377 -8.13 26.41 -3.95
C GLN A 377 -7.57 25.47 -5.04
N PRO A 378 -7.14 26.00 -6.20
CA PRO A 378 -6.56 25.20 -7.28
C PRO A 378 -5.08 24.87 -7.02
N LEU A 379 -4.82 23.63 -6.64
CA LEU A 379 -3.48 23.09 -6.40
C LEU A 379 -2.98 22.31 -7.61
N LEU A 380 -1.71 22.50 -7.97
CA LEU A 380 -1.07 21.70 -9.01
C LEU A 380 -0.33 20.54 -8.36
N ILE A 381 -0.74 19.31 -8.68
CA ILE A 381 -0.10 18.09 -8.20
C ILE A 381 0.78 17.55 -9.32
N GLY A 382 2.02 17.19 -9.00
CA GLY A 382 2.93 16.57 -9.95
C GLY A 382 3.64 15.36 -9.37
N ALA A 383 3.84 14.36 -10.22
CA ALA A 383 4.64 13.18 -9.94
C ALA A 383 5.71 13.03 -11.03
N ALA A 384 6.87 12.49 -10.67
CA ALA A 384 7.91 12.16 -11.63
C ALA A 384 8.67 10.90 -11.22
N MET A 385 8.91 10.02 -12.18
CA MET A 385 9.57 8.73 -11.96
C MET A 385 10.69 8.52 -12.99
N ASP A 386 11.78 7.91 -12.55
CA ASP A 386 12.84 7.44 -13.45
C ASP A 386 12.34 6.19 -14.18
N VAL A 387 12.21 6.29 -15.50
CA VAL A 387 11.75 5.21 -16.38
C VAL A 387 12.89 4.65 -17.25
N THR A 388 14.15 4.99 -16.95
CA THR A 388 15.29 4.65 -17.80
C THR A 388 15.36 3.16 -18.12
N ASP A 389 15.28 2.30 -17.11
CA ASP A 389 15.37 0.85 -17.28
C ASP A 389 14.15 0.28 -18.01
N TRP A 390 12.96 0.82 -17.73
CA TRP A 390 11.73 0.43 -18.42
C TRP A 390 11.80 0.79 -19.91
N LYS A 391 12.19 2.02 -20.24
CA LYS A 391 12.37 2.50 -21.63
C LYS A 391 13.40 1.69 -22.38
N ARG A 392 14.53 1.36 -21.73
CA ARG A 392 15.57 0.52 -22.32
C ARG A 392 15.09 -0.91 -22.57
N ALA A 393 14.29 -1.48 -21.66
CA ALA A 393 13.70 -2.81 -21.84
C ALA A 393 12.65 -2.82 -22.96
N ASP A 394 11.80 -1.79 -23.01
CA ASP A 394 10.80 -1.58 -24.06
C ASP A 394 11.47 -1.44 -25.44
N ALA A 395 12.51 -0.61 -25.54
CA ALA A 395 13.28 -0.45 -26.78
C ALA A 395 13.97 -1.74 -27.24
N LEU A 396 14.48 -2.55 -26.29
CA LEU A 396 15.04 -3.88 -26.59
C LEU A 396 13.95 -4.83 -27.11
N MET A 397 12.75 -4.80 -26.52
CA MET A 397 11.61 -5.61 -26.95
C MET A 397 11.16 -5.24 -28.37
N VAL A 398 10.99 -3.94 -28.65
CA VAL A 398 10.67 -3.43 -29.99
C VAL A 398 11.72 -3.85 -31.02
N SER A 399 13.01 -3.74 -30.68
CA SER A 399 14.09 -4.16 -31.57
C SER A 399 14.03 -5.66 -31.87
N SER A 400 13.73 -6.47 -30.85
CA SER A 400 13.63 -7.93 -30.97
C SER A 400 12.52 -8.37 -31.92
N HIS A 401 11.41 -7.64 -31.99
CA HIS A 401 10.33 -7.93 -32.94
C HIS A 401 10.84 -7.90 -34.38
N HIS A 402 11.69 -6.93 -34.73
CA HIS A 402 12.22 -6.83 -36.08
C HIS A 402 13.07 -8.05 -36.47
N VAL A 403 13.93 -8.56 -35.57
CA VAL A 403 14.71 -9.79 -35.82
C VAL A 403 13.78 -10.99 -36.00
N LEU A 404 12.73 -11.10 -35.19
CA LEU A 404 11.74 -12.17 -35.32
C LEU A 404 10.94 -12.06 -36.63
N GLU A 405 10.66 -10.85 -37.12
CA GLU A 405 10.03 -10.62 -38.43
C GLU A 405 10.91 -11.12 -39.58
N LEU A 406 12.21 -10.81 -39.57
CA LEU A 406 13.16 -11.31 -40.57
C LEU A 406 13.23 -12.85 -40.56
N ILE A 407 13.29 -13.44 -39.36
CA ILE A 407 13.22 -14.90 -39.20
C ILE A 407 11.90 -15.43 -39.78
N ALA A 408 10.77 -14.77 -39.50
CA ALA A 408 9.45 -15.15 -39.97
C ALA A 408 9.30 -15.08 -41.48
N ALA A 409 9.83 -14.03 -42.11
CA ALA A 409 9.85 -13.81 -43.56
C ALA A 409 10.76 -14.81 -44.29
N GLY A 410 11.72 -15.41 -43.59
CA GLY A 410 12.66 -16.39 -44.17
C GLY A 410 13.85 -15.72 -44.86
N ASP A 411 14.25 -14.54 -44.38
CA ASP A 411 15.46 -13.84 -44.83
C ASP A 411 16.74 -14.67 -44.60
N GLU A 412 17.80 -14.30 -45.31
CA GLU A 412 19.08 -15.00 -45.23
C GLU A 412 19.68 -14.91 -43.82
N LEU A 413 20.20 -16.04 -43.31
CA LEU A 413 20.75 -16.13 -41.95
C LEU A 413 21.81 -15.05 -41.63
N PRO A 414 22.77 -14.71 -42.53
CA PRO A 414 23.72 -13.62 -42.28
C PRO A 414 23.06 -12.27 -42.05
N VAL A 415 21.97 -11.95 -42.77
CA VAL A 415 21.22 -10.70 -42.62
C VAL A 415 20.55 -10.64 -41.24
N VAL A 416 19.93 -11.75 -40.82
CA VAL A 416 19.30 -11.87 -39.51
C VAL A 416 20.32 -11.68 -38.38
N LEU A 417 21.45 -12.38 -38.45
CA LEU A 417 22.49 -12.33 -37.42
C LEU A 417 23.24 -10.98 -37.37
N ASP A 418 23.48 -10.34 -38.52
CA ASP A 418 24.05 -8.99 -38.59
C ASP A 418 23.11 -7.96 -37.97
N THR A 419 21.82 -8.03 -38.32
CA THR A 419 20.78 -7.16 -37.74
C THR A 419 20.71 -7.34 -36.22
N LEU A 420 20.72 -8.59 -35.75
CA LEU A 420 20.76 -8.88 -34.31
C LEU A 420 21.97 -8.23 -33.64
N CYS A 421 23.17 -8.38 -34.20
CA CYS A 421 24.39 -7.77 -33.63
C CYS A 421 24.26 -6.24 -33.54
N ARG A 422 23.85 -5.58 -34.64
CA ARG A 422 23.72 -4.11 -34.68
C ARG A 422 22.71 -3.57 -33.68
N GLN A 423 21.59 -4.29 -33.50
CA GLN A 423 20.59 -3.92 -32.50
C GLN A 423 21.14 -4.03 -31.08
N ILE A 424 21.87 -5.11 -30.76
CA ILE A 424 22.45 -5.25 -29.42
C ILE A 424 23.51 -4.17 -29.16
N GLU A 425 24.33 -3.85 -30.16
CA GLU A 425 25.31 -2.75 -30.06
C GLU A 425 24.67 -1.38 -29.86
N SER A 426 23.49 -1.11 -30.45
CA SER A 426 22.78 0.16 -30.23
C SER A 426 22.20 0.28 -28.81
N HIS A 427 21.91 -0.85 -28.15
CA HIS A 427 21.43 -0.89 -26.76
C HIS A 427 22.53 -0.89 -25.71
N LEU A 428 23.77 -1.19 -26.13
CA LEU A 428 24.95 -1.35 -25.27
C LEU A 428 26.10 -0.45 -25.76
N PRO A 429 26.22 0.78 -25.22
CA PRO A 429 27.25 1.72 -25.64
C PRO A 429 28.67 1.14 -25.54
N GLY A 430 29.40 1.16 -26.66
CA GLY A 430 30.78 0.68 -26.74
C GLY A 430 30.94 -0.84 -26.87
N ALA A 431 29.84 -1.60 -26.91
CA ALA A 431 29.85 -3.02 -27.22
C ALA A 431 30.18 -3.27 -28.70
N LEU A 432 30.93 -4.33 -28.98
CA LEU A 432 31.08 -4.91 -30.32
C LEU A 432 30.60 -6.35 -30.26
N CYS A 433 29.68 -6.75 -31.14
CA CYS A 433 29.05 -8.06 -31.09
C CYS A 433 29.59 -8.99 -32.18
N SER A 434 29.63 -10.30 -31.88
CA SER A 434 29.80 -11.36 -32.88
C SER A 434 28.90 -12.54 -32.63
N VAL A 435 28.43 -13.16 -33.71
CA VAL A 435 27.86 -14.50 -33.74
C VAL A 435 28.84 -15.42 -34.47
N LEU A 436 29.20 -16.53 -33.83
CA LEU A 436 29.93 -17.64 -34.46
C LEU A 436 29.06 -18.89 -34.45
N LEU A 437 29.03 -19.62 -35.57
CA LEU A 437 28.22 -20.82 -35.78
C LEU A 437 29.08 -22.06 -35.63
N LEU A 438 28.58 -23.11 -34.97
CA LEU A 438 29.29 -24.38 -34.92
C LEU A 438 29.13 -25.12 -36.27
N ASP A 439 30.23 -25.66 -36.80
CA ASP A 439 30.24 -26.47 -38.02
C ASP A 439 29.43 -27.77 -37.86
N ALA A 440 29.15 -28.44 -38.98
CA ALA A 440 28.35 -29.66 -38.99
C ALA A 440 29.02 -30.81 -38.21
N GLU A 441 30.35 -30.82 -38.17
CA GLU A 441 31.15 -31.79 -37.43
C GLU A 441 31.20 -31.52 -35.92
N GLY A 442 30.75 -30.35 -35.46
CA GLY A 442 30.76 -29.96 -34.05
C GLY A 442 32.14 -29.62 -33.49
N ARG A 443 33.09 -29.21 -34.34
CA ARG A 443 34.51 -29.02 -34.02
C ARG A 443 34.99 -27.59 -34.18
N HIS A 444 34.48 -26.84 -35.15
CA HIS A 444 34.96 -25.49 -35.44
C HIS A 444 33.84 -24.46 -35.37
N LEU A 445 34.19 -23.25 -34.96
CA LEU A 445 33.34 -22.07 -35.03
C LEU A 445 33.60 -21.31 -36.32
N LEU A 446 32.55 -21.12 -37.11
CA LEU A 446 32.53 -20.39 -38.36
C LEU A 446 31.94 -19.00 -38.16
N HIS A 447 32.35 -18.05 -38.99
CA HIS A 447 31.83 -16.69 -38.93
C HIS A 447 30.33 -16.65 -39.28
N GLY A 448 29.50 -16.14 -38.35
CA GLY A 448 28.08 -15.89 -38.58
C GLY A 448 27.79 -14.41 -38.89
N ALA A 449 28.15 -13.53 -37.94
CA ALA A 449 28.05 -12.07 -38.11
C ALA A 449 28.99 -11.35 -37.15
N ALA A 450 29.55 -10.21 -37.55
CA ALA A 450 30.33 -9.34 -36.66
C ALA A 450 30.46 -7.91 -37.24
N PRO A 451 29.40 -7.09 -37.19
CA PRO A 451 29.27 -5.85 -37.98
C PRO A 451 30.34 -4.79 -37.69
N HIS A 452 30.74 -4.61 -36.42
CA HIS A 452 31.70 -3.57 -36.02
C HIS A 452 33.02 -4.14 -35.46
N LEU A 453 33.21 -5.46 -35.47
CA LEU A 453 34.51 -6.06 -35.19
C LEU A 453 35.44 -5.87 -36.39
N PRO A 454 36.75 -5.65 -36.17
CA PRO A 454 37.70 -5.51 -37.27
C PRO A 454 37.69 -6.74 -38.19
N LEU A 455 37.58 -6.54 -39.51
CA LEU A 455 37.50 -7.63 -40.47
C LEU A 455 38.71 -8.58 -40.38
N ALA A 456 39.90 -8.03 -40.13
CA ALA A 456 41.12 -8.83 -39.93
C ALA A 456 41.02 -9.78 -38.73
N TYR A 457 40.35 -9.34 -37.66
CA TYR A 457 40.07 -10.16 -36.48
C TYR A 457 39.03 -11.23 -36.79
N SER A 458 37.91 -10.84 -37.42
CA SER A 458 36.83 -11.77 -37.78
C SER A 458 37.29 -12.92 -38.69
N ARG A 459 38.23 -12.66 -39.60
CA ARG A 459 38.82 -13.71 -40.46
C ARG A 459 39.63 -14.74 -39.68
N VAL A 460 40.28 -14.35 -38.60
CA VAL A 460 41.04 -15.29 -37.76
C VAL A 460 40.12 -16.14 -36.90
N LEU A 461 38.96 -15.61 -36.52
CA LEU A 461 37.94 -16.35 -35.79
C LEU A 461 37.20 -17.38 -36.65
N ASP A 462 37.23 -17.23 -37.97
CA ASP A 462 36.56 -18.15 -38.89
C ASP A 462 37.33 -19.47 -39.00
N GLY A 463 36.73 -20.56 -38.53
CA GLY A 463 37.33 -21.89 -38.52
C GLY A 463 38.13 -22.23 -37.26
N ILE A 464 38.01 -21.47 -36.16
CA ILE A 464 38.70 -21.82 -34.91
C ILE A 464 38.12 -23.09 -34.30
N ALA A 465 38.97 -23.99 -33.81
CA ALA A 465 38.52 -25.19 -33.10
C ALA A 465 37.94 -24.83 -31.72
N ILE A 466 36.88 -25.51 -31.29
CA ILE A 466 36.37 -25.36 -29.92
C ILE A 466 37.29 -26.06 -28.93
N GLY A 467 37.42 -25.49 -27.73
CA GLY A 467 38.24 -26.09 -26.68
C GLY A 467 38.40 -25.20 -25.46
N GLU A 468 38.98 -25.78 -24.43
CA GLU A 468 39.42 -25.05 -23.25
C GLU A 468 40.54 -24.06 -23.62
N ALA A 469 40.47 -22.83 -23.11
CA ALA A 469 41.40 -21.74 -23.41
C ALA A 469 41.53 -21.33 -24.90
N VAL A 470 40.45 -21.45 -25.68
CA VAL A 470 40.34 -20.95 -27.05
C VAL A 470 39.54 -19.64 -27.08
N GLY A 471 39.99 -18.66 -26.28
CA GLY A 471 39.27 -17.41 -26.06
C GLY A 471 37.89 -17.62 -25.41
N SER A 472 37.09 -16.55 -25.30
CA SER A 472 35.76 -16.68 -24.68
C SER A 472 34.80 -17.51 -25.53
N CYS A 473 34.80 -17.36 -26.87
CA CYS A 473 33.86 -18.07 -27.75
C CYS A 473 34.16 -19.57 -27.86
N GLY A 474 35.40 -19.96 -28.14
CA GLY A 474 35.76 -21.38 -28.28
C GLY A 474 35.54 -22.16 -26.98
N THR A 475 35.84 -21.52 -25.83
CA THR A 475 35.59 -22.12 -24.51
C THR A 475 34.12 -22.17 -24.14
N ALA A 476 33.32 -21.14 -24.45
CA ALA A 476 31.88 -21.16 -24.23
C ALA A 476 31.20 -22.27 -25.04
N ALA A 477 31.59 -22.43 -26.32
CA ALA A 477 31.09 -23.51 -27.17
C ALA A 477 31.48 -24.90 -26.65
N HIS A 478 32.72 -25.06 -26.18
CA HIS A 478 33.23 -26.32 -25.62
C HIS A 478 32.51 -26.73 -24.33
N ARG A 479 32.30 -25.77 -23.41
CA ARG A 479 31.67 -26.03 -22.11
C ARG A 479 30.15 -26.11 -22.19
N GLY A 480 29.54 -25.46 -23.18
CA GLY A 480 28.08 -25.28 -23.23
C GLY A 480 27.56 -24.30 -22.17
N GLU A 481 28.44 -23.47 -21.61
CA GLU A 481 28.16 -22.51 -20.54
C GLU A 481 28.71 -21.12 -20.88
N GLN A 482 28.15 -20.08 -20.24
CA GLN A 482 28.59 -18.71 -20.44
C GLN A 482 30.02 -18.52 -19.90
N VAL A 483 30.84 -17.80 -20.67
CA VAL A 483 32.22 -17.43 -20.30
C VAL A 483 32.34 -15.91 -20.25
N ILE A 484 32.75 -15.39 -19.09
CA ILE A 484 32.97 -13.96 -18.84
C ILE A 484 34.45 -13.75 -18.61
N VAL A 485 35.07 -12.89 -19.43
CA VAL A 485 36.45 -12.44 -19.25
C VAL A 485 36.49 -10.92 -19.11
N ASP A 486 36.78 -10.47 -17.89
CA ASP A 486 36.82 -9.05 -17.52
C ASP A 486 38.04 -8.33 -18.10
N ASP A 487 39.20 -8.99 -18.12
CA ASP A 487 40.42 -8.51 -18.77
C ASP A 487 41.09 -9.63 -19.58
N ILE A 488 41.05 -9.50 -20.91
CA ILE A 488 41.66 -10.41 -21.87
C ILE A 488 43.17 -10.52 -21.65
N ALA A 489 43.83 -9.42 -21.28
CA ALA A 489 45.29 -9.40 -21.09
C ALA A 489 45.72 -10.24 -19.87
N ALA A 490 44.86 -10.37 -18.86
CA ALA A 490 45.15 -11.14 -17.65
C ALA A 490 44.61 -12.57 -17.69
N SER A 491 43.70 -12.88 -18.63
CA SER A 491 42.99 -14.17 -18.64
C SER A 491 43.84 -15.31 -19.22
N PRO A 492 43.88 -16.49 -18.57
CA PRO A 492 44.51 -17.69 -19.12
C PRO A 492 43.74 -18.26 -20.31
N LEU A 493 42.42 -18.02 -20.39
CA LEU A 493 41.57 -18.48 -21.48
C LEU A 493 41.95 -17.85 -22.84
N TRP A 494 42.68 -16.75 -22.81
CA TRP A 494 43.08 -15.98 -23.98
C TRP A 494 44.55 -16.19 -24.36
N SER A 495 45.28 -17.12 -23.74
CA SER A 495 46.71 -17.30 -23.96
C SER A 495 47.11 -17.43 -25.44
N GLY A 496 46.35 -18.18 -26.25
CA GLY A 496 46.58 -18.32 -27.70
C GLY A 496 46.13 -17.14 -28.57
N PHE A 497 45.30 -16.23 -28.03
CA PHE A 497 44.62 -15.17 -28.79
C PHE A 497 44.88 -13.74 -28.26
N ARG A 498 45.64 -13.61 -27.17
CA ARG A 498 45.87 -12.35 -26.45
C ARG A 498 46.49 -11.27 -27.34
N ALA A 499 47.60 -11.59 -28.01
CA ALA A 499 48.30 -10.64 -28.88
C ALA A 499 47.40 -10.14 -30.03
N LEU A 500 46.56 -11.03 -30.56
CA LEU A 500 45.60 -10.69 -31.61
C LEU A 500 44.52 -9.73 -31.09
N ALA A 501 43.93 -10.03 -29.92
CA ALA A 501 42.94 -9.16 -29.29
C ALA A 501 43.50 -7.77 -28.94
N GLU A 502 44.74 -7.72 -28.42
CA GLU A 502 45.45 -6.48 -28.09
C GLU A 502 45.70 -5.60 -29.33
N THR A 503 46.08 -6.19 -30.46
CA THR A 503 46.29 -5.48 -31.74
C THR A 503 45.03 -4.73 -32.19
N HIS A 504 43.85 -5.25 -31.85
CA HIS A 504 42.57 -4.66 -32.18
C HIS A 504 41.94 -3.84 -31.03
N GLY A 505 42.66 -3.70 -29.91
CA GLY A 505 42.24 -2.95 -28.73
C GLY A 505 41.07 -3.57 -27.98
N LEU A 506 40.91 -4.90 -28.06
CA LEU A 506 39.88 -5.64 -27.33
C LEU A 506 40.42 -5.99 -25.94
N ARG A 507 39.65 -5.67 -24.89
CA ARG A 507 40.09 -5.81 -23.49
C ARG A 507 39.16 -6.62 -22.62
N ALA A 508 37.88 -6.74 -22.95
CA ALA A 508 36.96 -7.66 -22.29
C ALA A 508 36.17 -8.43 -23.34
N CYS A 509 35.79 -9.68 -23.03
CA CYS A 509 34.94 -10.48 -23.92
C CYS A 509 34.06 -11.45 -23.12
N TRP A 510 32.76 -11.38 -23.37
CA TRP A 510 31.76 -12.24 -22.75
C TRP A 510 31.04 -13.02 -23.84
N SER A 511 31.00 -14.34 -23.71
CA SER A 511 30.42 -15.21 -24.73
C SER A 511 29.40 -16.15 -24.11
N THR A 512 28.21 -16.18 -24.71
CA THR A 512 27.11 -17.06 -24.33
C THR A 512 26.88 -18.06 -25.45
N PRO A 513 26.96 -19.37 -25.19
CA PRO A 513 26.60 -20.37 -26.16
C PRO A 513 25.08 -20.39 -26.33
N PHE A 514 24.62 -20.46 -27.58
CA PHE A 514 23.21 -20.68 -27.87
C PHE A 514 23.00 -22.13 -28.29
N LEU A 515 21.97 -22.74 -27.71
CA LEU A 515 21.71 -24.17 -27.81
C LEU A 515 20.38 -24.43 -28.50
N SER A 516 20.33 -25.45 -29.35
CA SER A 516 19.11 -25.92 -29.96
C SER A 516 18.07 -26.35 -28.93
N SER A 517 16.83 -26.56 -29.38
CA SER A 517 15.78 -27.20 -28.57
C SER A 517 16.21 -28.53 -27.94
N ALA A 518 17.11 -29.27 -28.61
CA ALA A 518 17.70 -30.51 -28.12
C ALA A 518 18.95 -30.33 -27.24
N ARG A 519 19.21 -29.11 -26.73
CA ARG A 519 20.35 -28.77 -25.86
C ARG A 519 21.73 -29.00 -26.49
N LYS A 520 21.82 -29.02 -27.83
CA LYS A 520 23.11 -29.06 -28.55
C LYS A 520 23.59 -27.64 -28.82
N VAL A 521 24.87 -27.37 -28.64
CA VAL A 521 25.46 -26.07 -28.98
C VAL A 521 25.37 -25.85 -30.48
N LEU A 522 24.77 -24.73 -30.89
CA LEU A 522 24.67 -24.31 -32.29
C LEU A 522 25.69 -23.23 -32.65
N GLY A 523 26.25 -22.57 -31.63
CA GLY A 523 27.20 -21.48 -31.80
C GLY A 523 27.31 -20.63 -30.55
N THR A 524 27.93 -19.45 -30.68
CA THR A 524 28.11 -18.49 -29.58
C THR A 524 27.77 -17.07 -29.99
N PHE A 525 27.16 -16.33 -29.07
CA PHE A 525 26.97 -14.89 -29.17
C PHE A 525 27.94 -14.22 -28.19
N ALA A 526 28.81 -13.35 -28.69
CA ALA A 526 29.81 -12.69 -27.87
C ALA A 526 29.74 -11.18 -27.96
N ILE A 527 30.06 -10.53 -26.84
CA ILE A 527 30.23 -9.08 -26.73
C ILE A 527 31.66 -8.77 -26.32
N TYR A 528 32.25 -7.78 -26.97
CA TYR A 528 33.58 -7.28 -26.70
C TYR A 528 33.52 -5.82 -26.26
N TYR A 529 34.45 -5.44 -25.39
CA TYR A 529 34.70 -4.05 -25.02
C TYR A 529 36.18 -3.70 -25.14
N ARG A 530 36.45 -2.41 -25.37
CA ARG A 530 37.80 -1.85 -25.47
C ARG A 530 38.45 -1.53 -24.11
N GLN A 531 37.73 -1.74 -23.02
CA GLN A 531 38.22 -1.53 -21.66
C GLN A 531 37.95 -2.77 -20.80
N PRO A 532 38.81 -3.08 -19.82
CA PRO A 532 38.52 -4.12 -18.85
C PRO A 532 37.26 -3.78 -18.05
N ARG A 533 36.32 -4.71 -17.99
CA ARG A 533 35.08 -4.53 -17.21
C ARG A 533 34.32 -5.84 -17.04
N HIS A 534 33.59 -5.92 -15.93
CA HIS A 534 32.63 -6.97 -15.64
C HIS A 534 31.23 -6.55 -16.12
N PRO A 535 30.38 -7.48 -16.60
CA PRO A 535 29.01 -7.17 -17.00
C PRO A 535 28.14 -6.79 -15.79
N VAL A 536 27.20 -5.87 -15.99
CA VAL A 536 26.11 -5.61 -15.03
C VAL A 536 24.89 -6.50 -15.33
N PRO A 537 23.97 -6.73 -14.37
CA PRO A 537 22.82 -7.63 -14.57
C PRO A 537 21.98 -7.36 -15.82
N ARG A 538 21.81 -6.09 -16.20
CA ARG A 538 21.13 -5.70 -17.46
C ARG A 538 21.84 -6.25 -18.69
N GLU A 539 23.17 -6.14 -18.76
CA GLU A 539 23.96 -6.60 -19.91
C GLU A 539 23.90 -8.12 -20.04
N LEU A 540 23.92 -8.84 -18.92
CA LEU A 540 23.73 -10.30 -18.91
C LEU A 540 22.36 -10.69 -19.48
N SER A 541 21.30 -9.96 -19.12
CA SER A 541 19.96 -10.17 -19.66
C SER A 541 19.91 -9.95 -21.18
N VAL A 542 20.53 -8.86 -21.66
CA VAL A 542 20.60 -8.50 -23.09
C VAL A 542 21.34 -9.58 -23.89
N ILE A 543 22.49 -10.06 -23.41
CA ILE A 543 23.29 -11.10 -24.08
C ILE A 543 22.53 -12.42 -24.11
N GLY A 544 21.93 -12.81 -22.99
CA GLY A 544 21.12 -14.03 -22.92
C GLY A 544 19.93 -13.98 -23.88
N HIS A 545 19.33 -12.80 -24.07
CA HIS A 545 18.28 -12.57 -25.04
C HIS A 545 18.75 -12.70 -26.48
N ALA A 546 19.89 -12.08 -26.81
CA ALA A 546 20.49 -12.18 -28.14
C ALA A 546 20.85 -13.64 -28.50
N ALA A 547 21.44 -14.38 -27.56
CA ALA A 547 21.75 -15.80 -27.73
C ALA A 547 20.49 -16.64 -28.05
N ARG A 548 19.35 -16.35 -27.40
CA ARG A 548 18.07 -17.03 -27.72
C ARG A 548 17.56 -16.73 -29.12
N LEU A 549 17.62 -15.46 -29.56
CA LEU A 549 17.22 -15.09 -30.92
C LEU A 549 18.13 -15.73 -31.98
N ALA A 550 19.45 -15.76 -31.75
CA ALA A 550 20.41 -16.46 -32.60
C ALA A 550 20.09 -17.96 -32.68
N SER A 551 19.74 -18.59 -31.55
CA SER A 551 19.29 -19.99 -31.54
C SER A 551 18.10 -20.23 -32.45
N ILE A 552 17.06 -19.41 -32.32
CA ILE A 552 15.82 -19.54 -33.11
C ILE A 552 16.12 -19.35 -34.60
N ALA A 553 16.93 -18.34 -34.95
CA ALA A 553 17.31 -18.06 -36.33
C ALA A 553 18.06 -19.24 -36.96
N VAL A 554 19.10 -19.73 -36.27
CA VAL A 554 19.97 -20.82 -36.76
C VAL A 554 19.20 -22.13 -36.85
N GLU A 555 18.41 -22.49 -35.83
CA GLU A 555 17.63 -23.73 -35.82
C GLU A 555 16.58 -23.73 -36.95
N ARG A 556 15.87 -22.62 -37.14
CA ARG A 556 14.93 -22.47 -38.26
C ARG A 556 15.64 -22.56 -39.61
N TRP A 557 16.78 -21.91 -39.76
CA TRP A 557 17.56 -21.96 -41.00
C TRP A 557 18.03 -23.38 -41.30
N GLN A 558 18.53 -24.12 -40.31
CA GLN A 558 18.93 -25.52 -40.45
C GLN A 558 17.74 -26.40 -40.88
N GLN A 559 16.57 -26.24 -40.24
CA GLN A 559 15.36 -26.98 -40.59
C GLN A 559 14.89 -26.70 -42.03
N ILE A 560 14.84 -25.43 -42.43
CA ILE A 560 14.44 -25.04 -43.79
C ILE A 560 15.45 -25.53 -44.82
N SER A 561 16.74 -25.44 -44.51
CA SER A 561 17.81 -25.89 -45.41
C SER A 561 17.75 -27.40 -45.62
N GLU A 562 17.49 -28.16 -44.56
CA GLU A 562 17.33 -29.61 -44.67
C GLU A 562 16.05 -29.98 -45.43
N LEU A 563 14.92 -29.30 -45.16
CA LEU A 563 13.69 -29.50 -45.94
C LEU A 563 13.89 -29.21 -47.42
N ARG A 564 14.58 -28.11 -47.77
CA ARG A 564 14.95 -27.78 -49.15
C ARG A 564 15.83 -28.85 -49.76
N ARG A 565 16.85 -29.33 -49.03
CA ARG A 565 17.74 -30.39 -49.49
C ARG A 565 16.97 -31.68 -49.78
N LEU A 566 16.11 -32.12 -48.87
CA LEU A 566 15.26 -33.31 -49.03
C LEU A 566 14.26 -33.16 -50.18
N ALA A 567 13.71 -31.96 -50.37
CA ALA A 567 12.74 -31.68 -51.44
C ALA A 567 13.40 -31.57 -52.83
N THR A 568 14.67 -31.19 -52.93
CA THR A 568 15.33 -30.87 -54.20
C THR A 568 16.43 -31.81 -54.63
N THR A 569 17.05 -32.55 -53.69
CA THR A 569 18.24 -33.38 -53.96
C THR A 569 18.01 -34.86 -53.69
N ASP A 570 18.70 -35.72 -54.44
CA ASP A 570 18.80 -37.15 -54.20
C ASP A 570 19.84 -37.41 -53.11
N GLN A 571 19.46 -38.13 -52.04
CA GLN A 571 20.30 -38.29 -50.85
C GLN A 571 21.60 -39.06 -51.11
N LEU A 572 21.61 -39.94 -52.11
CA LEU A 572 22.78 -40.76 -52.42
C LEU A 572 23.80 -40.02 -53.28
N THR A 573 23.32 -39.34 -54.32
CA THR A 573 24.17 -38.75 -55.37
C THR A 573 24.40 -37.25 -55.22
N GLY A 574 23.58 -36.55 -54.43
CA GLY A 574 23.63 -35.09 -54.28
C GLY A 574 23.12 -34.31 -55.51
N LEU A 575 22.74 -35.01 -56.59
CA LEU A 575 22.11 -34.41 -57.76
C LEU A 575 20.66 -34.03 -57.47
N ARG A 576 19.99 -33.36 -58.41
CA ARG A 576 18.55 -33.08 -58.29
C ARG A 576 17.78 -34.39 -58.23
N ASN A 577 16.81 -34.49 -57.33
CA ASN A 577 15.91 -35.62 -57.32
C ASN A 577 14.93 -35.55 -58.51
N ARG A 578 14.21 -36.65 -58.77
CA ARG A 578 13.25 -36.74 -59.88
C ARG A 578 12.26 -35.58 -59.91
N ALA A 579 11.58 -35.31 -58.79
CA ALA A 579 10.52 -34.31 -58.74
C ALA A 579 11.05 -32.92 -59.11
N TYR A 580 12.17 -32.51 -58.51
CA TYR A 580 12.76 -31.20 -58.75
C TYR A 580 13.39 -31.06 -60.13
N PHE A 581 13.99 -32.14 -60.67
CA PHE A 581 14.49 -32.15 -62.04
C PHE A 581 13.37 -31.92 -63.04
N MET A 582 12.25 -32.66 -62.94
CA MET A 582 11.15 -32.55 -63.90
C MET A 582 10.55 -31.14 -63.94
N ASP A 583 10.28 -30.56 -62.77
CA ASP A 583 9.73 -29.20 -62.66
C ASP A 583 10.70 -28.15 -63.23
N SER A 584 11.99 -28.26 -62.88
CA SER A 584 13.02 -27.36 -63.40
C SER A 584 13.22 -27.49 -64.92
N ALA A 585 13.19 -28.72 -65.43
CA ALA A 585 13.35 -29.01 -66.85
C ALA A 585 12.16 -28.52 -67.67
N GLU A 586 10.93 -28.64 -67.16
CA GLU A 586 9.73 -28.15 -67.83
C GLU A 586 9.70 -26.61 -67.88
N ALA A 587 10.13 -25.94 -66.80
CA ALA A 587 10.27 -24.49 -66.79
C ALA A 587 11.32 -24.01 -67.81
N GLU A 588 12.48 -24.67 -67.87
CA GLU A 588 13.57 -24.30 -68.78
C GLU A 588 13.25 -24.63 -70.25
N LEU A 589 12.50 -25.71 -70.51
CA LEU A 589 12.04 -26.05 -71.85
C LEU A 589 11.05 -25.01 -72.38
N ARG A 590 10.07 -24.59 -71.55
CA ARG A 590 9.14 -23.49 -71.89
C ARG A 590 9.87 -22.19 -72.17
N ARG A 591 10.94 -21.90 -71.41
CA ARG A 591 11.79 -20.74 -71.64
C ARG A 591 12.49 -20.83 -73.00
N SER A 592 13.10 -21.98 -73.30
CA SER A 592 13.79 -22.23 -74.56
C SER A 592 12.84 -22.07 -75.75
N GLU A 593 11.63 -22.62 -75.68
CA GLU A 593 10.60 -22.48 -76.71
C GLU A 593 10.20 -21.01 -76.93
N ARG A 594 9.93 -20.27 -75.85
CA ARG A 594 9.54 -18.85 -75.91
C ARG A 594 10.55 -17.97 -76.65
N PHE A 595 11.84 -18.25 -76.48
CA PHE A 595 12.92 -17.48 -77.11
C PHE A 595 13.48 -18.12 -78.39
N GLY A 596 12.93 -19.26 -78.82
CA GLY A 596 13.39 -19.99 -80.01
C GLY A 596 14.82 -20.53 -79.85
N HIS A 597 15.25 -20.83 -78.63
CA HIS A 597 16.57 -21.40 -78.34
C HIS A 597 16.53 -22.93 -78.39
N PRO A 598 17.57 -23.58 -78.94
CA PRO A 598 17.63 -25.04 -78.97
C PRO A 598 17.86 -25.60 -77.56
N ALA A 599 17.26 -26.75 -77.26
CA ALA A 599 17.54 -27.50 -76.04
C ALA A 599 17.62 -28.99 -76.36
N ALA A 600 18.40 -29.75 -75.62
CA ALA A 600 18.53 -31.20 -75.79
C ALA A 600 18.43 -31.93 -74.46
N VAL A 601 17.93 -33.16 -74.48
CA VAL A 601 17.89 -34.05 -73.32
C VAL A 601 18.74 -35.28 -73.60
N LEU A 602 19.53 -35.67 -72.59
CA LEU A 602 20.25 -36.93 -72.54
C LEU A 602 19.61 -37.79 -71.45
N MET A 603 19.30 -39.03 -71.78
CA MET A 603 19.01 -40.08 -70.79
C MET A 603 20.20 -41.03 -70.73
N ALA A 604 20.68 -41.29 -69.52
CA ALA A 604 21.86 -42.08 -69.28
C ALA A 604 21.57 -43.18 -68.26
N ASP A 605 22.12 -44.37 -68.50
CA ASP A 605 21.95 -45.51 -67.63
C ASP A 605 23.22 -46.34 -67.54
N LEU A 606 23.57 -46.76 -66.33
CA LEU A 606 24.78 -47.52 -66.05
C LEU A 606 24.65 -48.96 -66.58
N ASP A 607 25.54 -49.32 -67.49
CA ASP A 607 25.55 -50.63 -68.10
C ASP A 607 25.87 -51.72 -67.07
N HIS A 608 25.01 -52.75 -67.03
CA HIS A 608 25.17 -53.90 -66.15
C HIS A 608 25.26 -53.55 -64.66
N PHE A 609 24.64 -52.45 -64.21
CA PHE A 609 24.67 -52.02 -62.81
C PHE A 609 24.23 -53.11 -61.82
N LYS A 610 23.19 -53.88 -62.16
CA LYS A 610 22.77 -55.04 -61.36
C LYS A 610 23.91 -56.04 -61.11
N ARG A 611 24.80 -56.26 -62.09
CA ARG A 611 25.95 -57.16 -61.92
C ARG A 611 26.95 -56.63 -60.89
N ILE A 612 27.13 -55.30 -60.81
CA ILE A 612 27.97 -54.66 -59.79
C ILE A 612 27.38 -54.94 -58.40
N ASN A 613 26.06 -54.74 -58.24
CA ASN A 613 25.36 -55.04 -56.98
C ASN A 613 25.43 -56.53 -56.61
N ASP A 614 25.18 -57.42 -57.57
CA ASP A 614 25.15 -58.86 -57.33
C ASP A 614 26.55 -59.42 -56.99
N GLN A 615 27.62 -58.84 -57.54
CA GLN A 615 29.01 -59.30 -57.33
C GLN A 615 29.69 -58.65 -56.13
N HIS A 616 29.43 -57.36 -55.87
CA HIS A 616 30.17 -56.56 -54.90
C HIS A 616 29.30 -55.97 -53.77
N GLY A 617 27.98 -56.20 -53.83
CA GLY A 617 27.01 -55.71 -52.86
C GLY A 617 26.50 -54.30 -53.17
N HIS A 618 25.37 -53.94 -52.54
CA HIS A 618 24.72 -52.64 -52.75
C HIS A 618 25.62 -51.43 -52.41
N ALA A 619 26.49 -51.54 -51.41
CA ALA A 619 27.42 -50.47 -51.06
C ALA A 619 28.42 -50.16 -52.20
N ALA A 620 28.82 -51.16 -53.00
CA ALA A 620 29.64 -50.94 -54.19
C ALA A 620 28.84 -50.27 -55.31
N GLY A 621 27.56 -50.63 -55.48
CA GLY A 621 26.65 -49.96 -56.40
C GLY A 621 26.44 -48.49 -56.04
N ASP A 622 26.28 -48.19 -54.76
CA ASP A 622 26.18 -46.82 -54.25
C ASP A 622 27.42 -45.98 -54.59
N GLU A 623 28.63 -46.55 -54.46
CA GLU A 623 29.86 -45.89 -54.89
C GLU A 623 29.93 -45.68 -56.40
N ALA A 624 29.46 -46.64 -57.21
CA ALA A 624 29.37 -46.46 -58.66
C ALA A 624 28.41 -45.31 -59.03
N LEU A 625 27.27 -45.19 -58.35
CA LEU A 625 26.32 -44.09 -58.55
C LEU A 625 26.89 -42.73 -58.12
N ARG A 626 27.61 -42.68 -56.99
CA ARG A 626 28.32 -41.45 -56.54
C ARG A 626 29.40 -41.03 -57.51
N LEU A 627 30.19 -41.98 -58.02
CA LEU A 627 31.22 -41.71 -59.03
C LEU A 627 30.59 -41.17 -60.31
N PHE A 628 29.51 -41.80 -60.79
CA PHE A 628 28.83 -41.33 -61.99
C PHE A 628 28.25 -39.93 -61.81
N ALA A 629 27.63 -39.64 -60.66
CA ALA A 629 27.12 -38.32 -60.33
C ALA A 629 28.23 -37.25 -60.29
N ARG A 630 29.42 -37.59 -59.78
CA ARG A 630 30.58 -36.69 -59.80
C ARG A 630 31.04 -36.40 -61.22
N ILE A 631 31.17 -37.42 -62.06
CA ILE A 631 31.56 -37.27 -63.47
C ILE A 631 30.54 -36.40 -64.22
N LEU A 632 29.24 -36.59 -63.96
CA LEU A 632 28.19 -35.72 -64.50
C LEU A 632 28.41 -34.26 -64.08
N GLY A 633 28.68 -33.99 -62.81
CA GLY A 633 28.97 -32.64 -62.31
C GLY A 633 30.21 -32.00 -62.94
N GLU A 634 31.26 -32.78 -63.21
CA GLU A 634 32.51 -32.30 -63.83
C GLU A 634 32.40 -32.11 -65.35
N THR A 635 31.52 -32.88 -66.01
CA THR A 635 31.40 -32.90 -67.48
C THR A 635 30.34 -31.91 -68.00
N THR A 636 29.42 -31.48 -67.14
CA THR A 636 28.31 -30.56 -67.47
C THR A 636 28.63 -29.13 -67.06
N ARG A 637 27.94 -28.16 -67.67
CA ARG A 637 28.05 -26.73 -67.35
C ARG A 637 27.11 -26.38 -66.20
N THR A 638 27.37 -25.27 -65.51
CA THR A 638 26.51 -24.76 -64.43
C THR A 638 25.04 -24.54 -64.85
N VAL A 639 24.80 -24.23 -66.13
CA VAL A 639 23.46 -24.02 -66.69
C VAL A 639 22.73 -25.32 -67.03
N ASP A 640 23.45 -26.44 -67.15
CA ASP A 640 22.85 -27.73 -67.48
C ASP A 640 22.12 -28.28 -66.25
N LEU A 641 20.95 -28.87 -66.45
CA LEU A 641 20.20 -29.50 -65.37
C LEU A 641 20.54 -30.99 -65.35
N VAL A 642 21.03 -31.48 -64.22
CA VAL A 642 21.32 -32.90 -64.00
C VAL A 642 20.46 -33.40 -62.86
N GLY A 643 19.77 -34.53 -63.08
CA GLY A 643 18.96 -35.19 -62.06
C GLY A 643 18.99 -36.70 -62.16
N ARG A 644 18.69 -37.36 -61.04
CA ARG A 644 18.51 -38.82 -60.96
C ARG A 644 17.03 -39.16 -60.98
N ILE A 645 16.58 -39.90 -61.99
CA ILE A 645 15.17 -40.15 -62.29
C ILE A 645 14.70 -41.53 -61.81
N GLY A 646 15.64 -42.47 -61.71
CA GLY A 646 15.39 -43.85 -61.28
C GLY A 646 16.57 -44.43 -60.49
N GLY A 647 16.58 -45.76 -60.35
CA GLY A 647 17.61 -46.48 -59.61
C GLY A 647 19.01 -46.25 -60.19
N GLU A 648 19.20 -46.55 -61.47
CA GLU A 648 20.47 -46.38 -62.21
C GLU A 648 20.34 -45.40 -63.39
N GLU A 649 19.23 -44.66 -63.44
CA GLU A 649 18.84 -43.77 -64.53
C GLU A 649 19.04 -42.29 -64.16
N PHE A 650 19.73 -41.58 -65.03
CA PHE A 650 20.04 -40.16 -64.89
C PHE A 650 19.63 -39.41 -66.14
N THR A 651 19.23 -38.15 -65.97
CA THR A 651 18.81 -37.30 -67.07
C THR A 651 19.55 -35.97 -67.00
N ILE A 652 19.97 -35.49 -68.16
CA ILE A 652 20.59 -34.18 -68.35
C ILE A 652 19.75 -33.37 -69.33
N LEU A 653 19.32 -32.18 -68.95
CA LEU A 653 18.83 -31.16 -69.89
C LEU A 653 19.98 -30.20 -70.20
N LEU A 654 20.21 -29.97 -71.49
CA LEU A 654 21.22 -29.07 -72.03
C LEU A 654 20.50 -27.88 -72.70
N PRO A 655 20.29 -26.76 -71.98
CA PRO A 655 19.77 -25.53 -72.59
C PRO A 655 20.75 -24.99 -73.63
N GLU A 656 20.23 -24.22 -74.58
CA GLU A 656 21.02 -23.57 -75.66
C GLU A 656 21.91 -24.54 -76.44
N THR A 657 21.47 -25.79 -76.60
CA THR A 657 22.28 -26.87 -77.16
C THR A 657 21.55 -27.58 -78.28
N GLY A 658 22.08 -27.47 -79.50
CA GLY A 658 21.62 -28.20 -80.67
C GLY A 658 22.19 -29.63 -80.76
N ARG A 659 21.81 -30.36 -81.81
CA ARG A 659 22.15 -31.76 -82.03
C ARG A 659 23.65 -32.09 -81.88
N ASP A 660 24.50 -31.45 -82.67
CA ASP A 660 25.92 -31.81 -82.73
C ASP A 660 26.62 -31.56 -81.40
N ALA A 661 26.29 -30.47 -80.73
CA ALA A 661 26.80 -30.14 -79.40
C ALA A 661 26.30 -31.12 -78.34
N ALA A 662 25.02 -31.52 -78.38
CA ALA A 662 24.46 -32.50 -77.45
C ALA A 662 25.15 -33.87 -77.59
N LEU A 663 25.42 -34.31 -78.82
CA LEU A 663 26.16 -35.54 -79.10
C LEU A 663 27.61 -35.48 -78.59
N GLN A 664 28.28 -34.34 -78.75
CA GLN A 664 29.64 -34.15 -78.22
C GLN A 664 29.67 -34.22 -76.69
N VAL A 665 28.67 -33.63 -76.01
CA VAL A 665 28.56 -33.71 -74.54
C VAL A 665 28.30 -35.16 -74.10
N ALA A 666 27.39 -35.86 -74.78
CA ALA A 666 27.08 -37.26 -74.50
C ALA A 666 28.31 -38.17 -74.67
N GLU A 667 29.07 -38.00 -75.76
CA GLU A 667 30.25 -38.82 -76.03
C GLU A 667 31.39 -38.51 -75.04
N ARG A 668 31.57 -37.24 -74.67
CA ARG A 668 32.53 -36.86 -73.63
C ARG A 668 32.19 -37.51 -72.30
N LEU A 669 30.91 -37.50 -71.91
CA LEU A 669 30.42 -38.15 -70.70
C LEU A 669 30.64 -39.66 -70.75
N ARG A 670 30.29 -40.32 -71.85
CA ARG A 670 30.51 -41.75 -72.07
C ARG A 670 31.98 -42.14 -71.90
N ALA A 671 32.87 -41.42 -72.59
CA ALA A 671 34.31 -41.67 -72.53
C ALA A 671 34.89 -41.41 -71.13
N ALA A 672 34.41 -40.38 -70.42
CA ALA A 672 34.84 -40.09 -69.06
C ALA A 672 34.45 -41.22 -68.09
N VAL A 673 33.25 -41.78 -68.22
CA VAL A 673 32.81 -42.93 -67.40
C VAL A 673 33.60 -44.18 -67.73
N GLU A 674 33.83 -44.49 -69.01
CA GLU A 674 34.61 -45.65 -69.44
C GLU A 674 36.06 -45.60 -68.91
N ALA A 675 36.65 -44.42 -68.82
CA ALA A 675 37.98 -44.21 -68.27
C ALA A 675 38.02 -44.25 -66.73
N ALA A 676 36.88 -44.09 -66.05
CA ALA A 676 36.81 -44.00 -64.60
C ALA A 676 36.81 -45.39 -63.94
N SER A 677 37.32 -45.44 -62.71
CA SER A 677 37.27 -46.62 -61.85
C SER A 677 37.31 -46.21 -60.38
N PHE A 678 36.84 -47.08 -59.50
CA PHE A 678 36.97 -46.90 -58.05
C PHE A 678 37.41 -48.19 -57.39
N GLU A 679 38.09 -48.07 -56.26
CA GLU A 679 38.45 -49.22 -55.43
C GLU A 679 37.36 -49.47 -54.39
N PHE A 680 36.91 -50.72 -54.29
CA PHE A 680 35.96 -51.14 -53.26
C PHE A 680 36.34 -52.53 -52.75
N ALA A 681 36.53 -52.65 -51.44
CA ALA A 681 36.93 -53.91 -50.79
C ALA A 681 38.15 -54.61 -51.43
N GLY A 682 39.13 -53.83 -51.92
CA GLY A 682 40.35 -54.35 -52.56
C GLY A 682 40.22 -54.76 -54.03
N ALA A 683 39.06 -54.53 -54.65
CA ALA A 683 38.85 -54.73 -56.09
C ALA A 683 38.71 -53.37 -56.81
N THR A 684 39.32 -53.25 -57.98
CA THR A 684 39.10 -52.10 -58.89
C THR A 684 37.88 -52.38 -59.76
N ILE A 685 36.82 -51.59 -59.59
CA ILE A 685 35.56 -51.74 -60.33
C ILE A 685 35.52 -50.72 -61.46
N ARG A 686 35.13 -51.19 -62.65
CA ARG A 686 34.89 -50.39 -63.86
C ARG A 686 33.49 -50.64 -64.37
N PHE A 687 32.85 -49.61 -64.91
CA PHE A 687 31.55 -49.69 -65.54
C PHE A 687 31.48 -48.74 -66.73
N THR A 688 30.50 -48.96 -67.60
CA THR A 688 30.21 -48.11 -68.75
C THR A 688 28.82 -47.53 -68.63
N VAL A 689 28.49 -46.59 -69.50
CA VAL A 689 27.18 -45.95 -69.54
C VAL A 689 26.68 -45.96 -70.99
N SER A 690 25.39 -46.23 -71.16
CA SER A 690 24.70 -46.03 -72.42
C SER A 690 23.90 -44.73 -72.34
N LEU A 691 23.90 -43.95 -73.43
CA LEU A 691 23.17 -42.69 -73.50
C LEU A 691 22.25 -42.61 -74.71
N GLY A 692 21.03 -42.14 -74.51
CA GLY A 692 20.13 -41.71 -75.56
C GLY A 692 20.02 -40.18 -75.59
N VAL A 693 20.08 -39.59 -76.77
CA VAL A 693 20.02 -38.13 -76.98
C VAL A 693 18.80 -37.77 -77.83
N SER A 694 18.06 -36.76 -77.40
CA SER A 694 17.02 -36.12 -78.21
C SER A 694 17.12 -34.60 -78.15
N VAL A 695 16.76 -33.91 -79.22
CA VAL A 695 16.73 -32.44 -79.31
C VAL A 695 15.29 -31.98 -79.36
N CYS A 696 14.99 -30.89 -78.66
CA CYS A 696 13.70 -30.25 -78.65
C CYS A 696 13.32 -29.76 -80.05
N GLN A 697 12.10 -30.10 -80.46
CA GLN A 697 11.43 -29.64 -81.67
C GLN A 697 10.30 -28.68 -81.26
N GLY A 698 9.86 -27.81 -82.17
CA GLY A 698 8.81 -26.83 -81.85
C GLY A 698 7.52 -27.48 -81.35
N GLY A 699 7.01 -27.03 -80.20
CA GLY A 699 5.81 -27.58 -79.56
C GLY A 699 6.02 -28.89 -78.78
N ASP A 700 7.26 -29.33 -78.55
CA ASP A 700 7.52 -30.51 -77.73
C ASP A 700 7.19 -30.26 -76.25
N THR A 701 6.58 -31.26 -75.62
CA THR A 701 6.51 -31.36 -74.16
C THR A 701 7.73 -32.10 -73.63
N LEU A 702 8.07 -31.88 -72.35
CA LEU A 702 9.18 -32.57 -71.71
C LEU A 702 9.02 -34.10 -71.78
N ASP A 703 7.81 -34.62 -71.56
CA ASP A 703 7.53 -36.05 -71.63
C ASP A 703 7.83 -36.65 -73.02
N ARG A 704 7.51 -35.93 -74.11
CA ARG A 704 7.81 -36.40 -75.48
C ARG A 704 9.30 -36.37 -75.76
N LEU A 705 9.98 -35.34 -75.29
CA LEU A 705 11.43 -35.20 -75.44
C LEU A 705 12.17 -36.31 -74.67
N LEU A 706 11.73 -36.61 -73.44
CA LEU A 706 12.23 -37.73 -72.64
C LEU A 706 11.94 -39.08 -73.30
N ALA A 707 10.72 -39.31 -73.79
CA ALA A 707 10.37 -40.55 -74.47
C ALA A 707 11.27 -40.84 -75.68
N ARG A 708 11.59 -39.83 -76.50
CA ARG A 708 12.54 -39.99 -77.62
C ARG A 708 13.96 -40.30 -77.15
N ALA A 709 14.41 -39.66 -76.06
CA ALA A 709 15.71 -39.95 -75.47
C ALA A 709 15.77 -41.36 -74.87
N ASP A 710 14.68 -41.84 -74.26
CA ASP A 710 14.55 -43.20 -73.74
C ASP A 710 14.58 -44.25 -74.86
N ASP A 711 13.86 -44.01 -75.95
CA ASP A 711 13.89 -44.88 -77.14
C ASP A 711 15.33 -45.00 -77.69
N ALA A 712 16.06 -43.88 -77.78
CA ALA A 712 17.46 -43.89 -78.18
C ALA A 712 18.35 -44.65 -77.18
N LEU A 713 18.13 -44.46 -75.87
CA LEU A 713 18.85 -45.19 -74.82
C LEU A 713 18.59 -46.69 -74.89
N TYR A 714 17.35 -47.11 -75.18
CA TYR A 714 16.98 -48.49 -75.39
C TYR A 714 17.77 -49.10 -76.58
N VAL A 715 17.87 -48.37 -77.70
CA VAL A 715 18.71 -48.76 -78.84
C VAL A 715 20.17 -48.87 -78.43
N ALA A 716 20.70 -47.93 -77.63
CA ALA A 716 22.08 -47.96 -77.17
C ALA A 716 22.38 -49.24 -76.35
N LYS A 717 21.48 -49.59 -75.43
CA LYS A 717 21.60 -50.79 -74.59
C LYS A 717 21.53 -52.10 -75.38
N HIS A 718 20.71 -52.16 -76.43
CA HIS A 718 20.56 -53.36 -77.27
C HIS A 718 21.60 -53.43 -78.38
N GLY A 719 22.14 -52.29 -78.82
CA GLY A 719 23.15 -52.17 -79.86
C GLY A 719 24.56 -52.58 -79.42
N GLY A 720 24.75 -52.98 -78.16
CA GLY A 720 26.05 -53.40 -77.63
C GLY A 720 26.55 -52.58 -76.44
N ARG A 721 25.72 -51.67 -75.89
CA ARG A 721 26.05 -50.82 -74.73
C ARG A 721 27.24 -49.89 -74.97
N ASN A 722 27.64 -49.14 -73.93
CA ASN A 722 28.77 -48.20 -73.95
C ASN A 722 28.79 -47.33 -75.22
N ARG A 723 27.69 -46.65 -75.50
CA ARG A 723 27.52 -45.85 -76.71
C ARG A 723 26.49 -44.74 -76.52
N VAL A 724 26.54 -43.79 -77.44
CA VAL A 724 25.56 -42.73 -77.59
C VAL A 724 24.69 -43.03 -78.81
N GLU A 725 23.38 -43.00 -78.64
CA GLU A 725 22.40 -43.09 -79.73
C GLU A 725 21.58 -41.81 -79.80
N PHE A 726 21.19 -41.43 -81.01
CA PHE A 726 20.37 -40.25 -81.28
C PHE A 726 19.03 -40.69 -81.89
N ASN A 727 17.93 -40.10 -81.42
CA ASN A 727 16.60 -40.31 -82.00
C ASN A 727 16.35 -39.43 -83.23
#